data_AF-A0ABD3NIR7-F1
#
_entry.id   AF-A0ABD3NIR7-F1
#
_cell.length_a   1.000
_cell.length_b   1.000
_cell.length_c   1.000
_cell.angle_alpha   90.00
_cell.angle_beta   90.00
_cell.angle_gamma   90.00
#
_symmetry.space_group_name_H-M   'P 1'
#
loop_
_entity.id
_entity.type
_entity.pdbx_description
1 polymer ?
#
loop_
_entity_poly.entity_id
_entity_poly.type
_entity_poly.pdbx_seq_one_letter_code
_entity_poly.pdbx_strand_id
1 'polypeptide(L)'
;MAPNNGLANSKPKNGSKNQVEASTTILPKGTVEARGNGTVNSHEFITNQILDFIHGEGRFSFWAEVRGFFTVWMFVTRLPGPTWVDHHPGYLMRGMAYFPIAGTLIGIFVSAFYDLASLTLSLPFTIASIISEVTSLWITGCFHEDGLADSADGIGGGWTSEQILKIMSDTRLGTYGCAILLLYMIAKVELIATLGSSTWCVGNCEGGGPAVIATHTLARLVAPMMVRTRDYVDEQGPKYRFYSFFLHAKYLVSWSRVAFATVSSFVVAYTLYGAAMATYLIVAVMAMAFFSGRYAGEYLMLHRCHLTFVDSQQSLIFVNLIFPDYLLGGVMGDYLGATICVTEVYLLTIILLVGMYDEHQQMLTILGHILSDIIEKKTSFSDMVQSVKQNPEILSLVKFAVVMLFTIIWCSNVGLPPVFVRKTVAEKGSTDQIQIALVSGEQDSKKEEDTLEALLNDENNDFAQRYYAVRNYLDSLAKPVGSLGTLEDWAGRLAALQKTSRPTAHSVACLIFAADHGVAKAVTDGGMNCSAYPASVTEKVVIGLDNCLAGASVLAECNNVNLRVIDVGLAAHHEWAGDIVRCSEFKVSGGTKNFCKGNALTSEQVGQCVQAGRKETSRAIDELGCNVISFGEVGIGNTTTSAALIAALTDKDPVELCGSGASTSRDGVNPEVVKKKVSIVKEALKYHGAFTMKGQPYKALKSVGGAEIAAIVGGILEATERNVPVLIDGFICTTATMIACHINPMASRAILFATESTEKGQVIAVEEIAKIALGNGLPPLEGPALRMKLRMGEGTGALTAVPLLRSACAILSVGTLEQVLSLEPNEPSC
;
A
#
# COMPACT_ATOMS: atom_id res chain seq x y z
N MET A 1 -23.37 -3.26 -76.52
CA MET A 1 -23.82 -1.99 -75.90
C MET A 1 -23.14 -1.84 -74.56
N ALA A 2 -22.13 -0.99 -74.47
CA ALA A 2 -21.66 -0.36 -73.22
C ALA A 2 -22.38 1.01 -73.10
N PRO A 3 -22.41 1.75 -71.96
CA PRO A 3 -21.28 2.00 -71.03
C PRO A 3 -21.62 1.71 -69.55
N ASN A 4 -20.70 1.40 -68.63
CA ASN A 4 -19.38 1.94 -68.26
C ASN A 4 -19.43 3.27 -67.47
N ASN A 5 -18.74 3.23 -66.32
CA ASN A 5 -18.09 4.31 -65.54
C ASN A 5 -18.85 5.05 -64.43
N GLY A 6 -18.31 4.91 -63.21
CA GLY A 6 -18.67 5.70 -62.03
C GLY A 6 -17.81 5.48 -60.78
N LEU A 7 -16.48 5.38 -60.94
CA LEU A 7 -15.45 5.73 -59.94
C LEU A 7 -15.44 5.04 -58.57
N ALA A 8 -14.73 3.91 -58.49
CA ALA A 8 -14.00 3.50 -57.29
C ALA A 8 -12.54 3.95 -57.44
N ASN A 9 -12.17 5.07 -56.79
CA ASN A 9 -10.79 5.42 -56.48
C ASN A 9 -10.75 6.59 -55.49
N SER A 10 -10.32 6.33 -54.26
CA SER A 10 -9.08 6.88 -53.68
C SER A 10 -9.13 6.98 -52.15
N LYS A 11 -8.00 6.56 -51.57
CA LYS A 11 -7.53 6.49 -50.17
C LYS A 11 -7.76 7.80 -49.37
N PRO A 12 -7.48 7.87 -48.04
CA PRO A 12 -7.07 6.83 -47.09
C PRO A 12 -8.04 6.73 -45.89
N LYS A 13 -8.35 5.52 -45.40
CA LYS A 13 -8.86 5.42 -44.02
C LYS A 13 -7.69 5.68 -43.07
N ASN A 14 -7.53 6.97 -42.76
CA ASN A 14 -6.71 7.46 -41.66
C ASN A 14 -7.12 6.78 -40.36
N GLY A 15 -6.09 6.26 -39.68
CA GLY A 15 -6.02 5.85 -38.28
C GLY A 15 -7.33 5.65 -37.54
N SER A 16 -7.81 4.40 -37.48
CA SER A 16 -8.46 3.96 -36.24
C SER A 16 -7.36 3.89 -35.18
N LYS A 17 -7.26 4.98 -34.41
CA LYS A 17 -6.73 4.96 -33.06
C LYS A 17 -7.47 3.83 -32.33
N ASN A 18 -6.95 2.61 -32.39
CA ASN A 18 -7.46 1.53 -31.55
C ASN A 18 -7.03 1.88 -30.14
N GLN A 19 -8.02 2.40 -29.44
CA GLN A 19 -8.02 2.76 -28.04
C GLN A 19 -7.34 1.63 -27.28
N VAL A 20 -6.24 2.00 -26.63
CA VAL A 20 -5.65 1.26 -25.53
C VAL A 20 -6.78 1.07 -24.51
N GLU A 21 -7.37 -0.12 -24.47
CA GLU A 21 -8.16 -0.56 -23.34
C GLU A 21 -7.20 -0.68 -22.16
N ALA A 22 -7.04 0.46 -21.49
CA ALA A 22 -6.65 0.56 -20.12
C ALA A 22 -7.56 -0.37 -19.30
N SER A 23 -7.10 -1.59 -19.03
CA SER A 23 -7.64 -2.49 -18.03
C SER A 23 -7.40 -1.89 -16.64
N THR A 24 -8.15 -0.82 -16.37
CA THR A 24 -8.54 -0.38 -15.04
C THR A 24 -10.04 -0.39 -15.08
N THR A 25 -10.63 -1.56 -14.93
CA THR A 25 -12.03 -1.56 -14.56
C THR A 25 -12.07 -1.47 -13.06
N ILE A 26 -12.68 -0.39 -12.59
CA ILE A 26 -13.14 -0.24 -11.21
C ILE A 26 -13.97 -1.46 -10.78
N LEU A 27 -14.51 -2.27 -11.71
CA LEU A 27 -15.03 -3.63 -11.45
C LEU A 27 -14.86 -4.58 -12.67
N PRO A 28 -14.29 -5.79 -12.51
CA PRO A 28 -14.24 -6.83 -13.56
C PRO A 28 -15.61 -7.38 -13.96
N LYS A 29 -15.68 -8.08 -15.11
CA LYS A 29 -16.93 -8.66 -15.65
C LYS A 29 -17.51 -9.71 -14.68
N GLY A 30 -18.58 -9.32 -14.00
CA GLY A 30 -19.31 -10.14 -13.02
C GLY A 30 -19.41 -9.54 -11.61
N THR A 31 -18.74 -8.41 -11.33
CA THR A 31 -18.45 -7.96 -9.96
C THR A 31 -19.17 -6.68 -9.51
N VAL A 32 -20.30 -6.32 -10.12
CA VAL A 32 -21.37 -5.69 -9.33
C VAL A 32 -22.35 -6.82 -9.11
N GLU A 33 -22.43 -7.37 -7.89
CA GLU A 33 -23.68 -8.02 -7.47
C GLU A 33 -24.74 -6.92 -7.43
N ALA A 34 -25.28 -6.63 -8.61
CA ALA A 34 -26.46 -5.85 -8.68
C ALA A 34 -27.55 -6.71 -8.06
N ARG A 35 -28.21 -6.20 -7.02
CA ARG A 35 -29.64 -6.48 -6.81
C ARG A 35 -30.46 -5.88 -7.97
N GLY A 36 -30.10 -6.13 -9.23
CA GLY A 36 -30.75 -5.57 -10.40
C GLY A 36 -30.05 -5.81 -11.73
N ASN A 37 -30.70 -6.54 -12.63
CA ASN A 37 -30.26 -6.79 -14.00
C ASN A 37 -30.18 -5.50 -14.86
N GLY A 38 -29.11 -4.73 -14.76
CA GLY A 38 -28.80 -3.64 -15.69
C GLY A 38 -28.13 -4.14 -16.97
N THR A 39 -28.60 -3.70 -18.14
CA THR A 39 -28.11 -4.16 -19.46
C THR A 39 -26.85 -3.42 -19.94
N VAL A 40 -26.03 -4.14 -20.70
CA VAL A 40 -24.69 -3.78 -21.22
C VAL A 40 -24.64 -2.47 -22.04
N ASN A 41 -25.78 -2.00 -22.57
CA ASN A 41 -25.85 -0.77 -23.38
C ASN A 41 -25.82 0.55 -22.57
N SER A 42 -25.76 0.49 -21.24
CA SER A 42 -25.80 1.68 -20.38
C SER A 42 -24.42 2.33 -20.20
N HIS A 43 -23.32 1.58 -20.29
CA HIS A 43 -21.96 2.08 -19.97
C HIS A 43 -21.40 3.12 -20.95
N GLU A 44 -21.70 3.00 -22.24
CA GLU A 44 -21.16 3.89 -23.28
C GLU A 44 -21.84 5.28 -23.29
N PHE A 45 -23.10 5.35 -22.87
CA PHE A 45 -23.91 6.58 -22.88
C PHE A 45 -23.65 7.49 -21.67
N ILE A 46 -23.24 6.91 -20.53
CA ILE A 46 -23.06 7.61 -19.26
C ILE A 46 -21.66 8.23 -19.14
N THR A 47 -20.65 7.55 -19.71
CA THR A 47 -19.27 8.01 -19.69
C THR A 47 -19.13 9.34 -20.45
N ASN A 48 -19.76 9.46 -21.61
CA ASN A 48 -19.78 10.71 -22.38
C ASN A 48 -20.55 11.82 -21.66
N GLN A 49 -21.70 11.56 -21.03
CA GLN A 49 -22.43 12.59 -20.26
C GLN A 49 -21.65 13.14 -19.05
N ILE A 50 -20.90 12.28 -18.35
CA ILE A 50 -20.10 12.69 -17.19
C ILE A 50 -18.84 13.44 -17.64
N LEU A 51 -18.22 13.02 -18.75
CA LEU A 51 -17.11 13.74 -19.39
C LEU A 51 -17.57 15.10 -19.92
N ASP A 52 -18.71 15.20 -20.62
CA ASP A 52 -19.30 16.45 -21.10
C ASP A 52 -19.51 17.44 -19.94
N PHE A 53 -19.86 16.95 -18.75
CA PHE A 53 -19.98 17.80 -17.56
C PHE A 53 -18.64 18.23 -16.96
N ILE A 54 -17.64 17.33 -16.90
CA ILE A 54 -16.27 17.68 -16.49
C ILE A 54 -15.69 18.76 -17.43
N HIS A 55 -16.07 18.71 -18.71
CA HIS A 55 -15.65 19.66 -19.74
C HIS A 55 -16.58 20.89 -19.86
N GLY A 56 -17.67 20.96 -19.08
CA GLY A 56 -18.54 22.15 -18.96
C GLY A 56 -19.65 22.30 -20.01
N GLU A 57 -20.00 21.25 -20.76
CA GLU A 57 -20.85 21.33 -21.96
C GLU A 57 -22.30 20.81 -21.80
N GLY A 58 -22.74 20.31 -20.62
CA GLY A 58 -24.04 19.62 -20.48
C GLY A 58 -24.94 20.04 -19.30
N ARG A 59 -26.26 20.23 -19.56
CA ARG A 59 -27.33 20.20 -18.53
C ARG A 59 -27.84 18.76 -18.37
N PHE A 60 -27.69 18.20 -17.17
CA PHE A 60 -28.23 16.87 -16.86
C PHE A 60 -29.76 16.85 -16.76
N SER A 61 -30.37 15.74 -17.18
CA SER A 61 -31.81 15.52 -17.09
C SER A 61 -32.26 15.25 -15.65
N PHE A 62 -33.56 15.44 -15.37
CA PHE A 62 -34.17 15.04 -14.10
C PHE A 62 -33.84 13.59 -13.71
N TRP A 63 -33.83 12.67 -14.68
CA TRP A 63 -33.51 11.27 -14.45
C TRP A 63 -32.06 11.02 -14.00
N ALA A 64 -31.12 11.90 -14.37
CA ALA A 64 -29.75 11.83 -13.88
C ALA A 64 -29.65 12.20 -12.38
N GLU A 65 -30.49 13.12 -11.90
CA GLU A 65 -30.59 13.43 -10.47
C GLU A 65 -31.24 12.28 -9.69
N VAL A 66 -32.32 11.70 -10.23
CA VAL A 66 -32.97 10.51 -9.63
C VAL A 66 -31.98 9.35 -9.54
N ARG A 67 -31.17 9.13 -10.58
CA ARG A 67 -30.10 8.13 -10.55
C ARG A 67 -29.04 8.45 -9.51
N GLY A 68 -28.57 9.69 -9.42
CA GLY A 68 -27.61 10.12 -8.41
C GLY A 68 -28.09 9.88 -6.99
N PHE A 69 -29.37 10.19 -6.71
CA PHE A 69 -30.01 9.88 -5.44
C PHE A 69 -30.01 8.38 -5.14
N PHE A 70 -30.47 7.54 -6.07
CA PHE A 70 -30.51 6.09 -5.82
C PHE A 70 -29.12 5.45 -5.77
N THR A 71 -28.13 6.01 -6.45
CA THR A 71 -26.72 5.59 -6.34
C THR A 71 -26.22 5.80 -4.91
N VAL A 72 -26.54 6.96 -4.31
CA VAL A 72 -26.22 7.26 -2.91
C VAL A 72 -27.01 6.36 -1.98
N TRP A 73 -28.31 6.18 -2.21
CA TRP A 73 -29.16 5.30 -1.42
C TRP A 73 -28.62 3.87 -1.34
N MET A 74 -28.19 3.31 -2.48
CA MET A 74 -27.58 1.98 -2.55
C MET A 74 -26.15 1.95 -1.99
N PHE A 75 -25.48 3.09 -1.89
CA PHE A 75 -24.14 3.20 -1.31
C PHE A 75 -24.18 3.25 0.22
N VAL A 76 -25.12 4.01 0.81
CA VAL A 76 -25.22 4.21 2.27
C VAL A 76 -26.22 3.27 2.96
N THR A 77 -26.90 2.39 2.19
CA THR A 77 -27.85 1.40 2.75
C THR A 77 -27.71 0.02 2.09
N ARG A 78 -28.13 -1.02 2.81
CA ARG A 78 -28.34 -2.39 2.33
C ARG A 78 -29.75 -2.61 1.74
N LEU A 79 -30.55 -1.55 1.63
CA LEU A 79 -31.90 -1.63 1.09
C LEU A 79 -31.85 -1.65 -0.45
N PRO A 80 -32.77 -2.38 -1.11
CA PRO A 80 -32.77 -2.46 -2.56
C PRO A 80 -33.04 -1.09 -3.20
N GLY A 81 -32.33 -0.81 -4.29
CA GLY A 81 -32.60 0.31 -5.19
C GLY A 81 -33.23 -0.17 -6.50
N PRO A 82 -33.66 0.76 -7.37
CA PRO A 82 -34.19 0.43 -8.69
C PRO A 82 -33.14 -0.29 -9.55
N THR A 83 -33.54 -1.35 -10.25
CA THR A 83 -32.63 -2.21 -11.02
C THR A 83 -31.94 -1.53 -12.20
N TRP A 84 -32.40 -0.34 -12.58
CA TRP A 84 -31.83 0.47 -13.66
C TRP A 84 -30.72 1.42 -13.18
N VAL A 85 -30.45 1.47 -11.87
CA VAL A 85 -29.41 2.30 -11.25
C VAL A 85 -28.17 1.45 -10.98
N ASP A 86 -27.00 1.99 -11.32
CA ASP A 86 -25.68 1.35 -11.13
C ASP A 86 -24.83 2.10 -10.08
N HIS A 87 -23.72 1.48 -9.68
CA HIS A 87 -22.77 2.06 -8.71
C HIS A 87 -21.68 2.91 -9.38
N HIS A 88 -22.03 3.73 -10.38
CA HIS A 88 -21.02 4.50 -11.12
C HIS A 88 -20.41 5.63 -10.25
N PRO A 89 -19.07 5.72 -10.10
CA PRO A 89 -18.40 6.69 -9.22
C PRO A 89 -18.75 8.16 -9.48
N GLY A 90 -18.98 8.54 -10.74
CA GLY A 90 -19.39 9.91 -11.08
C GLY A 90 -20.81 10.28 -10.60
N TYR A 91 -21.75 9.33 -10.61
CA TYR A 91 -23.08 9.55 -10.04
C TYR A 91 -23.04 9.55 -8.52
N LEU A 92 -22.15 8.76 -7.90
CA LEU A 92 -21.91 8.81 -6.46
C LEU A 92 -21.38 10.20 -6.05
N MET A 93 -20.37 10.72 -6.76
CA MET A 93 -19.81 12.06 -6.50
C MET A 93 -20.82 13.18 -6.69
N ARG A 94 -21.51 13.21 -7.82
CA ARG A 94 -22.61 14.16 -8.03
C ARG A 94 -23.70 14.00 -6.97
N GLY A 95 -23.96 12.76 -6.59
CA GLY A 95 -24.98 12.36 -5.63
C GLY A 95 -24.67 12.74 -4.19
N MET A 96 -23.44 13.10 -3.83
CA MET A 96 -23.07 13.50 -2.46
C MET A 96 -23.99 14.59 -1.87
N ALA A 97 -24.61 15.44 -2.69
CA ALA A 97 -25.61 16.42 -2.26
C ALA A 97 -26.88 15.79 -1.64
N TYR A 98 -27.16 14.53 -1.96
CA TYR A 98 -28.30 13.75 -1.48
C TYR A 98 -28.00 12.94 -0.21
N PHE A 99 -26.76 12.96 0.30
CA PHE A 99 -26.40 12.27 1.55
C PHE A 99 -27.30 12.68 2.73
N PRO A 100 -27.60 13.98 2.97
CA PRO A 100 -28.52 14.37 4.02
C PRO A 100 -29.94 13.85 3.81
N ILE A 101 -30.42 13.81 2.57
CA ILE A 101 -31.78 13.32 2.24
C ILE A 101 -31.88 11.81 2.47
N ALA A 102 -30.88 11.05 2.04
CA ALA A 102 -30.78 9.63 2.39
C ALA A 102 -30.70 9.44 3.92
N GLY A 103 -29.94 10.30 4.60
CA GLY A 103 -29.88 10.40 6.05
C GLY A 103 -31.25 10.60 6.70
N THR A 104 -32.06 11.53 6.19
CA THR A 104 -33.42 11.77 6.68
C THR A 104 -34.29 10.52 6.56
N LEU A 105 -34.23 9.81 5.43
CA LEU A 105 -35.02 8.59 5.22
C LEU A 105 -34.58 7.46 6.15
N ILE A 106 -33.27 7.29 6.35
CA ILE A 106 -32.71 6.35 7.32
C ILE A 106 -33.18 6.74 8.74
N GLY A 107 -33.02 8.02 9.10
CA GLY A 107 -33.42 8.55 10.40
C GLY A 107 -34.90 8.38 10.68
N ILE A 108 -35.79 8.62 9.72
CA ILE A 108 -37.23 8.36 9.84
C ILE A 108 -37.49 6.89 10.15
N PHE A 109 -36.82 5.99 9.42
CA PHE A 109 -37.00 4.55 9.63
C PHE A 109 -36.49 4.11 11.01
N VAL A 110 -35.30 4.56 11.39
CA VAL A 110 -34.68 4.25 12.68
C VAL A 110 -35.51 4.84 13.84
N SER A 111 -35.97 6.08 13.71
CA SER A 111 -36.87 6.74 14.65
C SER A 111 -38.20 6.02 14.80
N ALA A 112 -38.75 5.44 13.73
CA ALA A 112 -39.99 4.68 13.82
C ALA A 112 -39.84 3.43 14.70
N PHE A 113 -38.67 2.77 14.68
CA PHE A 113 -38.37 1.65 15.57
C PHE A 113 -38.17 2.10 17.02
N TYR A 114 -37.52 3.24 17.23
CA TYR A 114 -37.41 3.85 18.56
C TYR A 114 -38.80 4.17 19.15
N ASP A 115 -39.67 4.82 18.38
CA ASP A 115 -41.02 5.18 18.81
C ASP A 115 -41.93 3.97 18.98
N LEU A 116 -41.82 2.96 18.11
CA LEU A 116 -42.53 1.70 18.29
C LEU A 116 -42.13 1.04 19.61
N ALA A 117 -40.84 0.97 19.91
CA ALA A 117 -40.34 0.41 21.16
C ALA A 117 -40.74 1.22 22.39
N SER A 118 -40.59 2.55 22.35
CA SER A 118 -40.81 3.42 23.50
C SER A 118 -42.29 3.78 23.71
N LEU A 119 -43.01 4.20 22.67
CA LEU A 119 -44.40 4.68 22.78
C LEU A 119 -45.42 3.53 22.71
N THR A 120 -45.21 2.57 21.81
CA THR A 120 -46.20 1.49 21.57
C THR A 120 -45.97 0.31 22.50
N LEU A 121 -44.72 -0.14 22.64
CA LEU A 121 -44.36 -1.28 23.48
C LEU A 121 -44.03 -0.87 24.92
N SER A 122 -43.96 0.43 25.23
CA SER A 122 -43.63 0.96 26.56
C SER A 122 -42.32 0.40 27.13
N LEU A 123 -41.34 0.12 26.26
CA LEU A 123 -40.03 -0.37 26.69
C LEU A 123 -39.21 0.76 27.31
N PRO A 124 -38.30 0.46 28.25
CA PRO A 124 -37.33 1.42 28.76
C PRO A 124 -36.59 2.14 27.62
N PHE A 125 -36.37 3.45 27.74
CA PHE A 125 -35.74 4.23 26.68
C PHE A 125 -34.36 3.71 26.29
N THR A 126 -33.57 3.16 27.23
CA THR A 126 -32.30 2.48 26.91
C THR A 126 -32.50 1.28 25.96
N ILE A 127 -33.56 0.49 26.15
CA ILE A 127 -33.86 -0.65 25.27
C ILE A 127 -34.37 -0.16 23.92
N ALA A 128 -35.22 0.89 23.90
CA ALA A 128 -35.66 1.52 22.66
C ALA A 128 -34.48 2.09 21.85
N SER A 129 -33.50 2.71 22.52
CA SER A 129 -32.27 3.21 21.90
C SER A 129 -31.39 2.09 21.35
N ILE A 130 -31.27 0.95 22.05
CA ILE A 130 -30.56 -0.22 21.52
C ILE A 130 -31.25 -0.75 20.25
N ILE A 131 -32.58 -0.86 20.25
CA ILE A 131 -33.35 -1.30 19.07
C ILE A 131 -33.15 -0.32 17.91
N SER A 132 -33.15 0.98 18.19
CA SER A 132 -32.85 2.04 17.23
C SER A 132 -31.47 1.86 16.60
N GLU A 133 -30.41 1.71 17.41
CA GLU A 133 -29.04 1.54 16.90
C GLU A 133 -28.84 0.22 16.14
N VAL A 134 -29.41 -0.89 16.62
CA VAL A 134 -29.38 -2.18 15.89
C VAL A 134 -30.05 -2.04 14.52
N THR A 135 -31.17 -1.30 14.45
CA THR A 135 -31.87 -1.02 13.19
C THR A 135 -31.00 -0.19 12.26
N SER A 136 -30.34 0.84 12.79
CA SER A 136 -29.41 1.69 12.03
C SER A 136 -28.28 0.86 11.43
N LEU A 137 -27.58 0.06 12.25
CA LEU A 137 -26.49 -0.82 11.82
C LEU A 137 -26.92 -1.85 10.77
N TRP A 138 -28.11 -2.42 10.92
CA TRP A 138 -28.64 -3.39 9.97
C TRP A 138 -28.90 -2.75 8.59
N ILE A 139 -29.45 -1.54 8.56
CA ILE A 139 -29.81 -0.85 7.32
C ILE A 139 -28.61 -0.22 6.65
N THR A 140 -27.72 0.42 7.39
CA THR A 140 -26.51 1.04 6.84
C THR A 140 -25.43 0.01 6.55
N GLY A 141 -25.49 -1.13 7.23
CA GLY A 141 -24.49 -2.18 7.10
C GLY A 141 -23.18 -1.90 7.80
N CYS A 142 -23.22 -1.10 8.87
CA CYS A 142 -22.05 -0.61 9.61
C CYS A 142 -21.12 0.28 8.77
N PHE A 143 -21.62 0.91 7.70
CA PHE A 143 -20.77 1.59 6.72
C PHE A 143 -19.92 2.74 7.31
N HIS A 144 -20.51 3.59 8.15
CA HIS A 144 -19.74 4.69 8.76
C HIS A 144 -18.95 4.21 9.99
N GLU A 145 -19.48 3.20 10.68
CA GLU A 145 -18.85 2.57 11.83
C GLU A 145 -17.55 1.85 11.46
N ASP A 146 -17.52 1.18 10.30
CA ASP A 146 -16.31 0.61 9.70
C ASP A 146 -15.23 1.69 9.55
N GLY A 147 -15.60 2.82 8.94
CA GLY A 147 -14.70 3.97 8.81
C GLY A 147 -14.21 4.56 10.13
N LEU A 148 -15.07 4.58 11.17
CA LEU A 148 -14.68 4.98 12.53
C LEU A 148 -13.66 4.01 13.14
N ALA A 149 -13.87 2.71 12.94
CA ALA A 149 -13.00 1.67 13.48
C ALA A 149 -11.63 1.66 12.80
N ASP A 150 -11.61 1.68 11.47
CA ASP A 150 -10.39 1.72 10.67
C ASP A 150 -9.59 2.99 10.99
N SER A 151 -10.27 4.13 11.12
CA SER A 151 -9.62 5.38 11.52
C SER A 151 -9.00 5.27 12.91
N ALA A 152 -9.69 4.69 13.89
CA ALA A 152 -9.15 4.54 15.24
C ALA A 152 -8.00 3.54 15.32
N ASP A 153 -8.06 2.42 14.59
CA ASP A 153 -6.94 1.47 14.52
C ASP A 153 -5.74 2.06 13.80
N GLY A 154 -5.98 2.79 12.71
CA GLY A 154 -4.96 3.55 12.00
C GLY A 154 -4.25 4.53 12.92
N ILE A 155 -5.00 5.46 13.52
CA ILE A 155 -4.47 6.53 14.36
C ILE A 155 -3.88 5.99 15.66
N GLY A 156 -4.51 4.99 16.28
CA GLY A 156 -4.08 4.43 17.57
C GLY A 156 -2.92 3.46 17.46
N GLY A 157 -2.80 2.72 16.35
CA GLY A 157 -1.77 1.69 16.15
C GLY A 157 -0.60 2.13 15.26
N GLY A 158 -0.74 3.21 14.48
CA GLY A 158 0.25 3.68 13.52
C GLY A 158 1.10 4.84 14.04
N TRP A 159 2.41 4.78 13.80
CA TRP A 159 3.36 5.80 14.23
C TRP A 159 3.81 6.73 13.09
N THR A 160 3.64 6.31 11.84
CA THR A 160 3.92 7.09 10.63
C THR A 160 2.69 7.11 9.73
N SER A 161 2.56 8.12 8.87
CA SER A 161 1.43 8.21 7.93
C SER A 161 1.28 6.97 7.05
N GLU A 162 2.38 6.34 6.64
CA GLU A 162 2.37 5.09 5.86
C GLU A 162 1.85 3.90 6.69
N GLN A 163 2.21 3.81 7.96
CA GLN A 163 1.69 2.77 8.86
C GLN A 163 0.21 2.98 9.17
N ILE A 164 -0.21 4.22 9.42
CA ILE A 164 -1.62 4.58 9.66
C ILE A 164 -2.46 4.14 8.46
N LEU A 165 -2.07 4.51 7.24
CA LEU A 165 -2.78 4.13 6.01
C LEU A 165 -2.77 2.60 5.77
N LYS A 166 -1.68 1.92 6.12
CA LYS A 166 -1.59 0.47 6.02
C LYS A 166 -2.51 -0.24 7.02
N ILE A 167 -2.64 0.28 8.24
CA ILE A 167 -3.55 -0.28 9.25
C ILE A 167 -5.01 -0.01 8.87
N MET A 168 -5.33 1.20 8.39
CA MET A 168 -6.67 1.54 7.91
C MET A 168 -7.11 0.72 6.69
N SER A 169 -6.17 0.13 5.94
CA SER A 169 -6.48 -0.74 4.79
C SER A 169 -6.46 -2.24 5.13
N ASP A 170 -6.23 -2.60 6.40
CA ASP A 170 -6.33 -3.97 6.90
C ASP A 170 -7.80 -4.33 7.14
N THR A 171 -8.25 -5.48 6.65
CA THR A 171 -9.64 -5.92 6.82
C THR A 171 -9.93 -6.45 8.23
N ARG A 172 -8.92 -6.53 9.10
CA ARG A 172 -9.04 -7.02 10.47
C ARG A 172 -9.24 -5.85 11.43
N LEU A 173 -10.25 -6.00 12.28
CA LEU A 173 -10.50 -5.07 13.39
C LEU A 173 -9.42 -5.20 14.47
N GLY A 174 -8.79 -4.08 14.83
CA GLY A 174 -7.81 -3.97 15.90
C GLY A 174 -8.41 -3.54 17.25
N THR A 175 -7.54 -3.33 18.24
CA THR A 175 -7.97 -3.04 19.63
C THR A 175 -8.55 -1.63 19.76
N TYR A 176 -8.02 -0.65 19.03
CA TYR A 176 -8.50 0.73 19.08
C TYR A 176 -9.85 0.86 18.35
N GLY A 177 -10.02 0.18 17.23
CA GLY A 177 -11.28 0.05 16.51
C GLY A 177 -12.36 -0.59 17.38
N CYS A 178 -12.06 -1.70 18.06
CA CYS A 178 -12.98 -2.30 19.03
C CYS A 178 -13.36 -1.34 20.16
N ALA A 179 -12.37 -0.66 20.75
CA ALA A 179 -12.60 0.24 21.88
C ALA A 179 -13.45 1.46 21.48
N ILE A 180 -13.15 2.10 20.33
CA ILE A 180 -13.89 3.28 19.89
C ILE A 180 -15.33 2.92 19.50
N LEU A 181 -15.56 1.78 18.85
CA LEU A 181 -16.89 1.33 18.49
C LEU A 181 -17.74 1.09 19.73
N LEU A 182 -17.17 0.45 20.76
CA LEU A 182 -17.86 0.23 22.03
C LEU A 182 -18.25 1.57 22.69
N LEU A 183 -17.30 2.51 22.79
CA LEU A 183 -17.54 3.82 23.39
C LEU A 183 -18.58 4.63 22.60
N TYR A 184 -18.48 4.62 21.28
CA TYR A 184 -19.42 5.29 20.38
C TYR A 184 -20.85 4.74 20.54
N MET A 185 -21.00 3.41 20.56
CA MET A 185 -22.33 2.79 20.72
C MET A 185 -22.94 3.08 22.09
N ILE A 186 -22.15 3.00 23.16
CA ILE A 186 -22.62 3.33 24.52
C ILE A 186 -23.06 4.80 24.57
N ALA A 187 -22.25 5.72 24.01
CA ALA A 187 -22.57 7.14 24.00
C ALA A 187 -23.88 7.43 23.24
N LYS A 188 -24.08 6.85 22.06
CA LYS A 188 -25.33 7.04 21.30
C LYS A 188 -26.55 6.50 22.04
N VAL A 189 -26.47 5.27 22.56
CA VAL A 189 -27.57 4.65 23.30
C VAL A 189 -27.95 5.52 24.50
N GLU A 190 -26.97 5.99 25.27
CA GLU A 190 -27.21 6.81 26.47
C GLU A 190 -27.79 8.19 26.11
N LEU A 191 -27.25 8.86 25.10
CA LEU A 191 -27.75 10.18 24.67
C LEU A 191 -29.20 10.10 24.17
N ILE A 192 -29.51 9.12 23.32
CA ILE A 192 -30.88 8.92 22.81
C ILE A 192 -31.83 8.52 23.95
N ALA A 193 -31.37 7.65 24.87
CA ALA A 193 -32.20 7.23 26.00
C ALA A 193 -32.51 8.37 26.96
N THR A 194 -31.54 9.27 27.18
CA THR A 194 -31.70 10.44 28.05
C THR A 194 -32.68 11.45 27.48
N LEU A 195 -32.71 11.60 26.14
CA LEU A 195 -33.72 12.43 25.47
C LEU A 195 -35.15 11.91 25.70
N GLY A 196 -35.31 10.60 25.91
CA GLY A 196 -36.58 10.03 26.38
C GLY A 196 -37.68 10.00 25.32
N SER A 197 -38.93 10.18 25.76
CA SER A 197 -40.13 10.01 24.92
C SER A 197 -40.21 11.04 23.81
N SER A 198 -40.54 10.60 22.59
CA SER A 198 -40.73 11.47 21.44
C SER A 198 -42.04 12.27 21.51
N THR A 199 -41.97 13.56 21.22
CA THR A 199 -43.12 14.43 20.94
C THR A 199 -42.98 15.02 19.54
N TRP A 200 -44.03 14.88 18.73
CA TRP A 200 -44.04 15.30 17.33
C TRP A 200 -44.88 16.56 17.14
N CYS A 201 -44.25 17.73 17.29
CA CYS A 201 -44.86 19.02 17.01
C CYS A 201 -43.98 19.78 16.02
N VAL A 202 -44.51 20.11 14.84
CA VAL A 202 -43.72 20.76 13.79
C VAL A 202 -43.11 22.06 14.30
N GLY A 203 -41.78 22.14 14.29
CA GLY A 203 -40.99 23.26 14.80
C GLY A 203 -40.72 23.24 16.31
N ASN A 204 -41.22 22.25 17.04
CA ASN A 204 -41.03 22.08 18.49
C ASN A 204 -41.13 20.60 18.91
N CYS A 205 -40.48 19.71 18.16
CA CYS A 205 -40.37 18.30 18.50
C CYS A 205 -39.36 18.11 19.63
N GLU A 206 -39.58 17.13 20.51
CA GLU A 206 -38.67 16.76 21.59
C GLU A 206 -38.50 15.24 21.65
N GLY A 207 -37.48 14.78 22.37
CA GLY A 207 -37.25 13.35 22.60
C GLY A 207 -36.35 12.64 21.59
N GLY A 208 -36.18 11.34 21.81
CA GLY A 208 -35.20 10.53 21.08
C GLY A 208 -35.49 10.39 19.58
N GLY A 209 -36.75 10.22 19.18
CA GLY A 209 -37.13 10.02 17.77
C GLY A 209 -36.76 11.21 16.86
N PRO A 210 -37.24 12.43 17.15
CA PRO A 210 -36.85 13.63 16.40
C PRO A 210 -35.33 13.85 16.36
N ALA A 211 -34.65 13.56 17.47
CA ALA A 211 -33.20 13.71 17.55
C ALA A 211 -32.45 12.72 16.65
N VAL A 212 -32.91 11.47 16.55
CA VAL A 212 -32.39 10.47 15.60
C VAL A 212 -32.54 10.96 14.17
N ILE A 213 -33.71 11.50 13.77
CA ILE A 213 -33.91 12.04 12.42
C ILE A 213 -32.93 13.19 12.15
N ALA A 214 -32.91 14.18 13.04
CA ALA A 214 -32.06 15.35 12.88
C ALA A 214 -30.59 14.97 12.77
N THR A 215 -30.13 14.07 13.64
CA THR A 215 -28.74 13.61 13.71
C THR A 215 -28.33 12.86 12.44
N HIS A 216 -29.15 11.92 11.97
CA HIS A 216 -28.86 11.17 10.74
C HIS A 216 -28.80 12.09 9.51
N THR A 217 -29.67 13.08 9.41
CA THR A 217 -29.66 14.09 8.34
C THR A 217 -28.43 14.97 8.40
N LEU A 218 -28.19 15.58 9.57
CA LEU A 218 -27.21 16.64 9.77
C LEU A 218 -25.77 16.11 9.76
N ALA A 219 -25.49 14.95 10.36
CA ALA A 219 -24.14 14.38 10.34
C ALA A 219 -23.67 14.08 8.90
N ARG A 220 -24.59 13.68 8.00
CA ARG A 220 -24.29 13.39 6.60
C ARG A 220 -24.09 14.64 5.73
N LEU A 221 -24.41 15.85 6.24
CA LEU A 221 -24.07 17.11 5.58
C LEU A 221 -22.56 17.38 5.57
N VAL A 222 -21.81 16.73 6.46
CA VAL A 222 -20.35 16.80 6.49
C VAL A 222 -19.73 16.32 5.16
N ALA A 223 -20.29 15.27 4.56
CA ALA A 223 -19.77 14.65 3.34
C ALA A 223 -19.63 15.59 2.14
N PRO A 224 -20.68 16.25 1.64
CA PRO A 224 -20.55 17.17 0.51
C PRO A 224 -19.63 18.36 0.82
N MET A 225 -19.57 18.82 2.07
CA MET A 225 -18.67 19.91 2.47
C MET A 225 -17.20 19.49 2.47
N MET A 226 -16.88 18.33 3.03
CA MET A 226 -15.52 17.79 3.05
C MET A 226 -15.04 17.41 1.66
N VAL A 227 -15.85 16.69 0.87
CA VAL A 227 -15.48 16.32 -0.52
C VAL A 227 -15.20 17.56 -1.37
N ARG A 228 -15.96 18.65 -1.20
CA ARG A 228 -15.74 19.88 -1.97
C ARG A 228 -14.51 20.67 -1.52
N THR A 229 -14.19 20.65 -0.23
CA THR A 229 -13.14 21.51 0.35
C THR A 229 -11.81 20.79 0.54
N ARG A 230 -11.75 19.47 0.35
CA ARG A 230 -10.56 18.66 0.60
C ARG A 230 -10.12 17.92 -0.66
N ASP A 231 -8.81 17.75 -0.73
CA ASP A 231 -8.15 17.08 -1.83
C ASP A 231 -7.82 15.65 -1.38
N TYR A 232 -8.07 14.69 -2.26
CA TYR A 232 -7.60 13.32 -2.09
C TYR A 232 -6.08 13.32 -2.24
N VAL A 233 -5.37 12.66 -1.32
CA VAL A 233 -3.94 12.36 -1.44
C VAL A 233 -3.73 11.38 -2.58
N ASP A 234 -2.69 11.66 -3.33
CA ASP A 234 -2.21 10.80 -4.39
C ASP A 234 -1.64 9.50 -3.78
N GLU A 235 -2.37 8.40 -3.91
CA GLU A 235 -1.89 7.07 -3.52
C GLU A 235 -1.17 6.39 -4.68
N GLN A 236 0.09 6.01 -4.47
CA GLN A 236 0.77 5.09 -5.37
C GLN A 236 0.38 3.65 -5.01
N GLY A 237 -0.68 3.13 -5.66
CA GLY A 237 -1.20 1.79 -5.41
C GLY A 237 -2.23 1.33 -6.47
N PRO A 238 -2.77 0.11 -6.37
CA PRO A 238 -3.67 -0.47 -7.37
C PRO A 238 -4.99 0.30 -7.56
N LYS A 239 -5.40 1.10 -6.56
CA LYS A 239 -6.56 1.99 -6.61
C LYS A 239 -6.25 3.41 -7.11
N TYR A 240 -5.00 3.70 -7.52
CA TYR A 240 -4.57 5.02 -8.00
C TYR A 240 -5.50 5.61 -9.07
N ARG A 241 -5.95 4.82 -10.06
CA ARG A 241 -6.88 5.31 -11.11
C ARG A 241 -8.30 5.59 -10.60
N PHE A 242 -8.72 4.89 -9.54
CA PHE A 242 -9.97 5.17 -8.84
C PHE A 242 -9.84 6.50 -8.08
N TYR A 243 -8.79 6.69 -7.27
CA TYR A 243 -8.58 7.91 -6.49
C TYR A 243 -8.23 9.14 -7.33
N SER A 244 -7.52 8.98 -8.45
CA SER A 244 -7.26 10.07 -9.39
C SER A 244 -8.52 10.56 -10.12
N PHE A 245 -9.50 9.67 -10.34
CA PHE A 245 -10.84 10.08 -10.75
C PHE A 245 -11.50 10.96 -9.67
N PHE A 246 -11.41 10.60 -8.39
CA PHE A 246 -11.98 11.39 -7.29
C PHE A 246 -11.34 12.78 -7.12
N LEU A 247 -10.02 12.89 -7.35
CA LEU A 247 -9.29 14.17 -7.38
C LEU A 247 -9.94 15.19 -8.34
N HIS A 248 -10.42 14.73 -9.49
CA HIS A 248 -11.08 15.57 -10.49
C HIS A 248 -12.61 15.60 -10.31
N ALA A 249 -13.20 14.54 -9.77
CA ALA A 249 -14.63 14.42 -9.57
C ALA A 249 -15.16 15.20 -8.35
N LYS A 250 -14.30 15.74 -7.47
CA LYS A 250 -14.71 16.64 -6.37
C LYS A 250 -15.48 17.88 -6.87
N TYR A 251 -15.19 18.33 -8.09
CA TYR A 251 -15.89 19.45 -8.73
C TYR A 251 -17.32 19.10 -9.16
N LEU A 252 -17.68 17.81 -9.20
CA LEU A 252 -19.07 17.37 -9.34
C LEU A 252 -19.92 17.75 -8.12
N VAL A 253 -19.29 17.97 -6.94
CA VAL A 253 -19.92 18.50 -5.72
C VAL A 253 -19.83 20.03 -5.71
N SER A 254 -20.47 20.69 -6.67
CA SER A 254 -20.42 22.17 -6.78
C SER A 254 -20.89 22.89 -5.50
N TRP A 255 -20.51 24.16 -5.31
CA TRP A 255 -21.03 24.97 -4.20
C TRP A 255 -22.55 25.09 -4.20
N SER A 256 -23.20 25.07 -5.36
CA SER A 256 -24.66 25.01 -5.47
C SER A 256 -25.24 23.70 -4.92
N ARG A 257 -24.51 22.59 -5.03
CA ARG A 257 -24.88 21.29 -4.45
C ARG A 257 -24.64 21.24 -2.96
N VAL A 258 -23.53 21.80 -2.48
CA VAL A 258 -23.31 21.99 -1.04
C VAL A 258 -24.44 22.85 -0.46
N ALA A 259 -24.79 23.96 -1.11
CA ALA A 259 -25.92 24.80 -0.70
C ALA A 259 -27.25 24.04 -0.71
N PHE A 260 -27.53 23.22 -1.73
CA PHE A 260 -28.71 22.36 -1.76
C PHE A 260 -28.75 21.37 -0.58
N ALA A 261 -27.61 20.72 -0.28
CA ALA A 261 -27.48 19.82 0.86
C ALA A 261 -27.70 20.57 2.19
N THR A 262 -27.14 21.77 2.34
CA THR A 262 -27.31 22.62 3.53
C THR A 262 -28.77 23.06 3.68
N VAL A 263 -29.42 23.52 2.61
CA VAL A 263 -30.82 23.96 2.64
C VAL A 263 -31.76 22.80 2.96
N SER A 264 -31.57 21.64 2.34
CA SER A 264 -32.39 20.45 2.65
C SER A 264 -32.21 19.99 4.10
N SER A 265 -30.98 20.03 4.62
CA SER A 265 -30.71 19.74 6.03
C SER A 265 -31.34 20.78 6.96
N PHE A 266 -31.27 22.07 6.62
CA PHE A 266 -31.88 23.16 7.37
C PHE A 266 -33.40 23.01 7.40
N VAL A 267 -34.05 22.64 6.29
CA VAL A 267 -35.49 22.43 6.23
C VAL A 267 -35.91 21.32 7.19
N VAL A 268 -35.18 20.19 7.22
CA VAL A 268 -35.46 19.11 8.16
C VAL A 268 -35.28 19.58 9.61
N ALA A 269 -34.16 20.21 9.94
CA ALA A 269 -33.91 20.72 11.28
C ALA A 269 -34.94 21.79 11.70
N TYR A 270 -35.37 22.65 10.77
CA TYR A 270 -36.41 23.66 10.99
C TYR A 270 -37.76 23.02 11.25
N THR A 271 -38.13 21.98 10.49
CA THR A 271 -39.39 21.26 10.72
C THR A 271 -39.41 20.52 12.05
N LEU A 272 -38.25 20.13 12.58
CA LEU A 272 -38.16 19.45 13.87
C LEU A 272 -38.08 20.46 15.03
N TYR A 273 -37.24 21.49 14.96
CA TYR A 273 -36.88 22.33 16.11
C TYR A 273 -37.02 23.85 15.90
N GLY A 274 -37.55 24.28 14.75
CA GLY A 274 -37.72 25.70 14.44
C GLY A 274 -36.42 26.42 14.05
N ALA A 275 -36.55 27.71 13.72
CA ALA A 275 -35.48 28.47 13.06
C ALA A 275 -34.19 28.63 13.89
N ALA A 276 -34.32 28.90 15.19
CA ALA A 276 -33.17 29.17 16.05
C ALA A 276 -32.29 27.93 16.19
N MET A 277 -32.88 26.81 16.58
CA MET A 277 -32.17 25.54 16.76
C MET A 277 -31.63 25.01 15.43
N ALA A 278 -32.42 25.10 14.34
CA ALA A 278 -31.95 24.70 13.01
C ALA A 278 -30.71 25.49 12.56
N THR A 279 -30.68 26.79 12.83
CA THR A 279 -29.51 27.63 12.52
C THR A 279 -28.29 27.20 13.33
N TYR A 280 -28.47 26.98 14.64
CA TYR A 280 -27.39 26.54 15.52
C TYR A 280 -26.80 25.19 15.08
N LEU A 281 -27.67 24.21 14.80
CA LEU A 281 -27.27 22.88 14.35
C LEU A 281 -26.52 22.92 13.01
N ILE A 282 -26.99 23.72 12.04
CA ILE A 282 -26.29 23.88 10.76
C ILE A 282 -24.92 24.53 10.95
N VAL A 283 -24.82 25.59 11.76
CA VAL A 283 -23.53 26.23 12.05
C VAL A 283 -22.58 25.24 12.73
N ALA A 284 -23.07 24.44 13.68
CA ALA A 284 -22.29 23.42 14.37
C ALA A 284 -21.74 22.36 13.40
N VAL A 285 -22.56 21.84 12.47
CA VAL A 285 -22.11 20.88 11.45
C VAL A 285 -21.12 21.49 10.48
N MET A 286 -21.38 22.71 10.00
CA MET A 286 -20.49 23.38 9.06
C MET A 286 -19.14 23.71 9.72
N ALA A 287 -19.14 24.08 10.99
CA ALA A 287 -17.93 24.23 11.79
C ALA A 287 -17.19 22.90 11.94
N MET A 288 -17.90 21.81 12.29
CA MET A 288 -17.30 20.47 12.38
C MET A 288 -16.64 20.06 11.07
N ALA A 289 -17.34 20.16 9.94
CA ALA A 289 -16.81 19.83 8.61
C ALA A 289 -15.61 20.72 8.20
N PHE A 290 -15.59 21.97 8.67
CA PHE A 290 -14.51 22.90 8.41
C PHE A 290 -13.26 22.60 9.25
N PHE A 291 -13.42 22.32 10.54
CA PHE A 291 -12.32 22.04 11.48
C PHE A 291 -11.76 20.63 11.34
N SER A 292 -12.61 19.62 11.10
CA SER A 292 -12.19 18.22 10.89
C SER A 292 -11.25 18.06 9.68
N GLY A 293 -11.30 18.98 8.73
CA GLY A 293 -10.37 19.01 7.60
C GLY A 293 -9.13 19.89 7.78
N ARG A 294 -9.04 20.73 8.82
CA ARG A 294 -7.92 21.69 9.02
C ARG A 294 -6.94 21.28 10.12
N TYR A 295 -7.37 20.44 11.06
CA TYR A 295 -6.54 20.03 12.21
C TYR A 295 -5.52 18.91 11.92
N ALA A 296 -5.46 18.41 10.67
CA ALA A 296 -4.49 17.39 10.27
C ALA A 296 -3.15 17.96 9.74
N GLY A 297 -2.91 19.28 9.76
CA GLY A 297 -1.85 19.92 8.96
C GLY A 297 -0.79 20.80 9.63
N GLU A 298 -1.11 21.75 10.53
CA GLU A 298 -0.14 22.84 10.83
C GLU A 298 -0.05 23.37 12.29
N TYR A 299 -0.74 22.80 13.29
CA TYR A 299 -0.72 23.35 14.67
C TYR A 299 0.30 22.71 15.64
N LEU A 300 1.41 22.15 15.15
CA LEU A 300 2.49 21.61 16.00
C LEU A 300 3.88 22.21 15.72
N MET A 301 3.91 23.49 15.36
CA MET A 301 5.05 24.37 15.66
C MET A 301 4.69 25.21 16.89
N LEU A 302 5.30 24.90 18.04
CA LEU A 302 5.52 25.85 19.12
C LEU A 302 6.39 27.00 18.58
N HIS A 303 5.79 27.97 17.89
CA HIS A 303 6.21 29.35 18.06
C HIS A 303 5.45 29.90 19.24
N ARG A 304 6.19 30.34 20.25
CA ARG A 304 5.69 31.06 21.41
C ARG A 304 4.60 32.03 20.95
N CYS A 305 3.35 31.75 21.34
CA CYS A 305 2.35 32.79 21.40
C CYS A 305 2.80 33.71 22.54
N HIS A 306 3.57 34.74 22.22
CA HIS A 306 3.71 35.89 23.11
C HIS A 306 2.35 36.60 23.10
N LEU A 307 1.51 36.25 24.07
CA LEU A 307 0.44 37.12 24.55
C LEU A 307 1.12 38.37 25.12
N THR A 308 1.40 39.32 24.24
CA THR A 308 1.80 40.66 24.66
C THR A 308 0.49 41.41 24.84
N PHE A 309 0.05 41.54 26.09
CA PHE A 309 -0.98 42.50 26.45
C PHE A 309 -0.38 43.89 26.21
N VAL A 310 -0.65 44.46 25.04
CA VAL A 310 -0.45 45.89 24.84
C VAL A 310 -1.70 46.56 25.37
N ASP A 311 -1.55 47.12 26.56
CA ASP A 311 -2.50 48.04 27.14
C ASP A 311 -2.58 49.30 26.26
N SER A 312 -3.60 49.38 25.42
CA SER A 312 -4.13 50.66 24.98
C SER A 312 -5.51 50.46 24.39
N GLN A 313 -6.44 51.27 24.90
CA GLN A 313 -7.80 51.40 24.43
C GLN A 313 -7.89 51.52 22.90
N GLN A 314 -8.95 50.93 22.34
CA GLN A 314 -9.46 51.03 20.97
C GLN A 314 -9.07 49.91 19.98
N SER A 315 -10.03 48.99 19.83
CA SER A 315 -10.64 48.55 18.56
C SER A 315 -9.77 48.02 17.41
N LEU A 316 -10.12 46.79 17.01
CA LEU A 316 -9.87 46.08 15.73
C LEU A 316 -8.45 45.51 15.51
N ILE A 317 -8.34 44.19 15.70
CA ILE A 317 -7.22 43.39 15.19
C ILE A 317 -7.67 42.75 13.86
N PHE A 318 -7.09 43.23 12.75
CA PHE A 318 -7.04 42.49 11.50
C PHE A 318 -5.92 41.45 11.60
N VAL A 319 -6.24 40.17 11.40
CA VAL A 319 -5.23 39.12 11.22
C VAL A 319 -5.20 38.75 9.75
N ASN A 320 -4.14 39.19 9.06
CA ASN A 320 -3.82 38.74 7.72
C ASN A 320 -3.21 37.33 7.81
N LEU A 321 -3.87 36.35 7.22
CA LEU A 321 -3.52 34.94 7.32
C LEU A 321 -3.37 34.37 5.91
N ILE A 322 -2.13 34.38 5.42
CA ILE A 322 -1.69 33.64 4.22
C ILE A 322 -1.28 32.25 4.71
N PHE A 323 -1.92 31.18 4.25
CA PHE A 323 -1.62 29.81 4.70
C PHE A 323 -1.71 28.75 3.58
N PRO A 324 -0.88 27.69 3.62
CA PRO A 324 -0.72 26.72 2.54
C PRO A 324 -1.79 25.60 2.54
N ASP A 325 -1.92 24.90 1.40
CA ASP A 325 -2.92 23.87 1.09
C ASP A 325 -2.32 22.44 1.08
N TYR A 326 -2.73 21.51 1.96
CA TYR A 326 -2.48 20.03 1.89
C TYR A 326 -3.41 19.25 2.87
N LEU A 327 -3.71 17.93 2.83
CA LEU A 327 -4.11 16.91 1.81
C LEU A 327 -4.52 15.63 2.62
N LEU A 328 -5.68 14.98 2.36
CA LEU A 328 -6.18 13.77 3.10
C LEU A 328 -6.15 12.48 2.22
N GLY A 329 -5.55 11.40 2.73
CA GLY A 329 -5.31 10.04 2.16
C GLY A 329 -6.39 9.43 1.26
N GLY A 330 -6.09 8.38 0.48
CA GLY A 330 -7.10 7.50 -0.17
C GLY A 330 -7.96 6.67 0.80
N VAL A 331 -7.91 7.05 2.07
CA VAL A 331 -8.77 6.66 3.19
C VAL A 331 -9.82 7.74 3.48
N MET A 332 -10.05 8.67 2.53
CA MET A 332 -11.04 9.73 2.68
C MET A 332 -12.46 9.18 2.95
N GLY A 333 -12.79 7.99 2.43
CA GLY A 333 -14.07 7.31 2.73
C GLY A 333 -14.20 6.96 4.20
N ASP A 334 -13.17 6.35 4.79
CA ASP A 334 -13.19 5.85 6.16
C ASP A 334 -13.08 7.00 7.16
N TYR A 335 -12.22 7.99 6.87
CA TYR A 335 -12.14 9.23 7.64
C TYR A 335 -13.45 10.05 7.57
N LEU A 336 -14.13 10.03 6.42
CA LEU A 336 -15.45 10.64 6.28
C LEU A 336 -16.49 9.89 7.11
N GLY A 337 -16.46 8.55 7.10
CA GLY A 337 -17.28 7.70 7.98
C GLY A 337 -17.08 8.03 9.46
N ALA A 338 -15.83 8.09 9.90
CA ALA A 338 -15.47 8.49 11.26
C ALA A 338 -16.01 9.87 11.63
N THR A 339 -15.86 10.86 10.74
CA THR A 339 -16.32 12.23 10.98
C THR A 339 -17.85 12.28 11.09
N ILE A 340 -18.57 11.50 10.28
CA ILE A 340 -20.03 11.38 10.38
C ILE A 340 -20.40 10.83 11.76
N CYS A 341 -19.81 9.71 12.21
CA CYS A 341 -20.08 9.13 13.52
C CYS A 341 -19.82 10.11 14.69
N VAL A 342 -18.68 10.80 14.68
CA VAL A 342 -18.37 11.81 15.72
C VAL A 342 -19.37 12.96 15.70
N THR A 343 -19.78 13.40 14.51
CA THR A 343 -20.80 14.45 14.35
C THR A 343 -22.15 13.98 14.88
N GLU A 344 -22.50 12.70 14.74
CA GLU A 344 -23.76 12.15 15.28
C GLU A 344 -23.81 12.31 16.81
N VAL A 345 -22.75 11.91 17.52
CA VAL A 345 -22.66 12.06 18.99
C VAL A 345 -22.68 13.53 19.42
N TYR A 346 -21.97 14.39 18.69
CA TYR A 346 -21.91 15.82 18.99
C TYR A 346 -23.28 16.50 18.84
N LEU A 347 -24.03 16.15 17.79
CA LEU A 347 -25.38 16.69 17.56
C LEU A 347 -26.38 16.21 18.60
N LEU A 348 -26.37 14.93 18.96
CA LEU A 348 -27.21 14.40 20.03
C LEU A 348 -26.95 15.11 21.36
N THR A 349 -25.67 15.41 21.64
CA THR A 349 -25.28 16.16 22.83
C THR A 349 -25.82 17.59 22.80
N ILE A 350 -25.70 18.28 21.66
CA ILE A 350 -26.28 19.62 21.48
C ILE A 350 -27.80 19.61 21.69
N ILE A 351 -28.51 18.66 21.08
CA ILE A 351 -29.96 18.57 21.17
C ILE A 351 -30.39 18.33 22.62
N LEU A 352 -29.67 17.46 23.34
CA LEU A 352 -29.91 17.22 24.76
C LEU A 352 -29.72 18.49 25.59
N LEU A 353 -28.60 19.20 25.43
CA LEU A 353 -28.31 20.40 26.22
C LEU A 353 -29.23 21.57 25.94
N VAL A 354 -29.60 21.78 24.68
CA VAL A 354 -30.53 22.87 24.32
C VAL A 354 -31.95 22.53 24.76
N GLY A 355 -32.34 21.25 24.76
CA GLY A 355 -33.60 20.80 25.38
C GLY A 355 -33.64 21.07 26.89
N MET A 356 -32.48 21.08 27.56
CA MET A 356 -32.34 21.45 28.97
C MET A 356 -32.22 22.98 29.19
N TYR A 357 -32.32 23.83 28.16
CA TYR A 357 -31.98 25.26 28.27
C TYR A 357 -32.89 26.05 29.23
N ASP A 358 -34.17 25.69 29.36
CA ASP A 358 -35.05 26.27 30.39
C ASP A 358 -34.65 25.85 31.81
N GLU A 359 -34.12 24.62 32.00
CA GLU A 359 -33.50 24.18 33.25
C GLU A 359 -32.14 24.88 33.48
N HIS A 360 -31.40 25.22 32.41
CA HIS A 360 -30.10 25.90 32.49
C HIS A 360 -30.17 27.35 32.98
N GLN A 361 -31.27 28.10 32.76
CA GLN A 361 -31.48 29.42 33.38
C GLN A 361 -31.67 29.30 34.90
N GLN A 362 -32.42 28.30 35.35
CA GLN A 362 -32.49 27.94 36.78
C GLN A 362 -31.12 27.47 37.30
N MET A 363 -30.38 26.68 36.51
CA MET A 363 -29.05 26.16 36.85
C MET A 363 -27.99 27.26 36.98
N LEU A 364 -27.92 28.24 36.07
CA LEU A 364 -27.02 29.40 36.16
C LEU A 364 -27.33 30.27 37.37
N THR A 365 -28.60 30.35 37.75
CA THR A 365 -29.04 31.03 38.97
C THR A 365 -28.58 30.25 40.22
N ILE A 366 -28.68 28.92 40.22
CA ILE A 366 -28.20 28.04 41.30
C ILE A 366 -26.66 28.06 41.40
N LEU A 367 -25.95 27.97 40.28
CA LEU A 367 -24.50 28.10 40.20
C LEU A 367 -24.03 29.48 40.64
N GLY A 368 -24.76 30.54 40.29
CA GLY A 368 -24.54 31.90 40.78
C GLY A 368 -24.68 31.99 42.30
N HIS A 369 -25.68 31.36 42.89
CA HIS A 369 -25.84 31.28 44.36
C HIS A 369 -24.71 30.47 45.02
N ILE A 370 -24.33 29.32 44.46
CA ILE A 370 -23.22 28.48 44.98
C ILE A 370 -21.88 29.23 44.87
N LEU A 371 -21.61 29.89 43.75
CA LEU A 371 -20.41 30.71 43.57
C LEU A 371 -20.41 31.92 44.50
N SER A 372 -21.56 32.55 44.74
CA SER A 372 -21.72 33.61 45.73
C SER A 372 -21.40 33.11 47.15
N ASP A 373 -21.91 31.93 47.53
CA ASP A 373 -21.63 31.31 48.84
C ASP A 373 -20.16 30.92 49.01
N ILE A 374 -19.50 30.51 47.92
CA ILE A 374 -18.05 30.21 47.87
C ILE A 374 -17.23 31.50 48.01
N ILE A 375 -17.60 32.56 47.29
CA ILE A 375 -16.93 33.87 47.36
C ILE A 375 -17.11 34.51 48.74
N GLU A 376 -18.25 34.29 49.39
CA GLU A 376 -18.52 34.68 50.78
C GLU A 376 -17.87 33.77 51.84
N LYS A 377 -17.08 32.77 51.45
CA LYS A 377 -16.34 31.81 52.32
C LYS A 377 -17.22 31.00 53.28
N LYS A 378 -18.43 30.60 52.89
CA LYS A 378 -19.35 29.84 53.78
C LYS A 378 -19.30 28.32 53.66
N THR A 379 -18.57 27.74 52.70
CA THR A 379 -18.64 26.29 52.42
C THR A 379 -17.26 25.65 52.23
N SER A 380 -17.10 24.41 52.73
CA SER A 380 -15.88 23.62 52.55
C SER A 380 -15.87 22.87 51.21
N PHE A 381 -14.68 22.46 50.74
CA PHE A 381 -14.55 21.72 49.47
C PHE A 381 -15.32 20.39 49.46
N SER A 382 -15.46 19.71 50.61
CA SER A 382 -16.25 18.47 50.67
C SER A 382 -17.75 18.73 50.50
N ASP A 383 -18.26 19.82 51.08
CA ASP A 383 -19.66 20.22 50.96
C ASP A 383 -19.98 20.61 49.50
N MET A 384 -19.03 21.27 48.83
CA MET A 384 -19.11 21.60 47.41
C MET A 384 -19.23 20.33 46.53
N VAL A 385 -18.37 19.33 46.74
CA VAL A 385 -18.44 18.06 46.01
C VAL A 385 -19.76 17.32 46.30
N GLN A 386 -20.27 17.41 47.52
CA GLN A 386 -21.51 16.76 47.91
C GLN A 386 -22.75 17.47 47.31
N SER A 387 -22.77 18.81 47.27
CA SER A 387 -23.81 19.60 46.58
C SER A 387 -23.81 19.38 45.07
N VAL A 388 -22.63 19.23 44.44
CA VAL A 388 -22.51 18.86 43.01
C VAL A 388 -23.03 17.45 42.75
N LYS A 389 -22.78 16.49 43.66
CA LYS A 389 -23.26 15.09 43.53
C LYS A 389 -24.75 14.93 43.80
N GLN A 390 -25.33 15.75 44.66
CA GLN A 390 -26.75 15.69 45.03
C GLN A 390 -27.66 16.43 44.05
N ASN A 391 -27.09 17.26 43.16
CA ASN A 391 -27.84 17.96 42.13
C ASN A 391 -27.65 17.27 40.76
N PRO A 392 -28.65 16.53 40.25
CA PRO A 392 -28.53 15.73 39.02
C PRO A 392 -28.18 16.59 37.79
N GLU A 393 -28.62 17.84 37.76
CA GLU A 393 -28.46 18.77 36.63
C GLU A 393 -27.02 19.30 36.54
N ILE A 394 -26.41 19.65 37.68
CA ILE A 394 -25.00 20.06 37.75
C ILE A 394 -24.09 18.88 37.40
N LEU A 395 -24.45 17.67 37.83
CA LEU A 395 -23.72 16.45 37.48
C LEU A 395 -23.77 16.19 35.96
N SER A 396 -24.89 16.47 35.29
CA SER A 396 -25.00 16.40 33.82
C SER A 396 -24.14 17.43 33.09
N LEU A 397 -24.02 18.65 33.62
CA LEU A 397 -23.11 19.68 33.09
C LEU A 397 -21.62 19.28 33.25
N VAL A 398 -21.26 18.69 34.40
CA VAL A 398 -19.90 18.16 34.63
C VAL A 398 -19.62 16.98 33.71
N LYS A 399 -20.60 16.08 33.50
CA LYS A 399 -20.49 14.99 32.51
C LYS A 399 -20.31 15.54 31.10
N PHE A 400 -21.05 16.59 30.71
CA PHE A 400 -20.90 17.27 29.42
C PHE A 400 -19.52 17.91 29.26
N ALA A 401 -19.04 18.63 30.29
CA ALA A 401 -17.71 19.22 30.28
C ALA A 401 -16.63 18.15 30.14
N VAL A 402 -16.81 16.98 30.79
CA VAL A 402 -15.90 15.82 30.66
C VAL A 402 -15.97 15.21 29.27
N VAL A 403 -17.15 15.01 28.69
CA VAL A 403 -17.30 14.49 27.31
C VAL A 403 -16.71 15.47 26.31
N MET A 404 -16.97 16.77 26.43
CA MET A 404 -16.34 17.82 25.62
C MET A 404 -14.84 17.86 25.81
N LEU A 405 -14.34 17.68 27.03
CA LEU A 405 -12.90 17.55 27.29
C LEU A 405 -12.34 16.32 26.59
N PHE A 406 -13.04 15.19 26.62
CA PHE A 406 -12.66 13.96 25.90
C PHE A 406 -12.72 14.11 24.39
N THR A 407 -13.70 14.83 23.85
CA THR A 407 -13.80 15.15 22.41
C THR A 407 -12.70 16.13 22.02
N ILE A 408 -12.39 17.12 22.85
CA ILE A 408 -11.25 18.03 22.65
C ILE A 408 -9.94 17.25 22.74
N ILE A 409 -9.77 16.35 23.71
CA ILE A 409 -8.62 15.45 23.88
C ILE A 409 -8.50 14.52 22.67
N TRP A 410 -9.61 13.97 22.16
CA TRP A 410 -9.64 13.17 20.93
C TRP A 410 -9.20 14.01 19.72
N CYS A 411 -9.81 15.18 19.53
CA CYS A 411 -9.40 16.14 18.50
C CYS A 411 -7.97 16.67 18.67
N SER A 412 -7.39 16.59 19.88
CA SER A 412 -6.03 17.07 20.18
C SER A 412 -4.96 15.96 20.17
N ASN A 413 -5.32 14.69 20.29
CA ASN A 413 -4.38 13.54 20.33
C ASN A 413 -4.47 12.64 19.08
N VAL A 414 -5.39 12.92 18.15
CA VAL A 414 -5.45 12.31 16.81
C VAL A 414 -4.43 12.94 15.83
N GLY A 415 -3.55 13.82 16.31
CA GLY A 415 -2.32 14.22 15.64
C GLY A 415 -1.11 13.88 16.51
N LEU A 416 -0.17 13.11 15.96
CA LEU A 416 1.10 12.77 16.62
C LEU A 416 1.82 14.03 17.16
N PRO A 417 2.52 13.96 18.31
CA PRO A 417 3.41 15.04 18.74
C PRO A 417 4.63 15.13 17.80
N PRO A 418 5.21 16.34 17.62
CA PRO A 418 6.52 16.51 17.03
C PRO A 418 7.58 15.98 18.00
N VAL A 419 8.52 15.22 17.46
CA VAL A 419 9.68 14.70 18.17
C VAL A 419 10.49 15.87 18.76
N PHE A 420 10.98 15.67 19.99
CA PHE A 420 11.92 16.50 20.76
C PHE A 420 11.39 17.80 21.41
N VAL A 421 11.20 17.74 22.73
CA VAL A 421 11.49 18.88 23.63
C VAL A 421 12.52 18.42 24.67
N ARG A 422 13.75 18.92 24.49
CA ARG A 422 14.87 18.84 25.43
C ARG A 422 14.43 19.32 26.83
N LYS A 423 14.70 18.52 27.87
CA LYS A 423 14.87 19.03 29.24
C LYS A 423 16.23 18.64 29.80
N THR A 424 17.05 19.67 29.96
CA THR A 424 18.30 19.77 30.73
C THR A 424 18.01 19.86 32.23
N VAL A 425 18.59 18.99 33.06
CA VAL A 425 19.05 19.24 34.46
C VAL A 425 20.04 18.11 34.81
N ALA A 426 21.36 18.32 34.74
CA ALA A 426 22.25 18.72 35.84
C ALA A 426 22.46 17.67 36.96
N GLU A 427 23.64 17.02 36.87
CA GLU A 427 24.62 16.80 37.94
C GLU A 427 24.17 16.31 39.33
N LYS A 428 24.58 15.09 39.73
CA LYS A 428 25.78 14.84 40.59
C LYS A 428 25.85 13.40 41.14
N GLY A 429 27.04 12.78 40.94
CA GLY A 429 27.78 11.87 41.84
C GLY A 429 27.14 10.52 42.21
N SER A 430 27.82 9.38 42.28
CA SER A 430 29.26 9.12 42.35
C SER A 430 29.54 7.64 42.03
N THR A 431 30.32 7.43 40.97
CA THR A 431 31.49 6.54 40.84
C THR A 431 31.77 5.45 41.88
N ASP A 432 32.02 4.23 41.36
CA ASP A 432 33.30 3.51 41.48
C ASP A 432 33.51 2.72 40.17
N GLN A 433 34.10 3.31 39.12
CA GLN A 433 35.53 3.27 38.73
C GLN A 433 36.20 1.90 38.72
N ILE A 434 36.59 1.43 37.52
CA ILE A 434 37.99 1.16 37.11
C ILE A 434 38.04 1.26 35.56
N GLN A 435 39.01 1.85 34.84
CA GLN A 435 39.85 3.06 34.97
C GLN A 435 40.81 3.07 33.74
N ILE A 436 40.95 4.24 33.09
CA ILE A 436 42.16 4.78 32.39
C ILE A 436 42.52 4.12 31.02
N ALA A 437 42.69 4.80 29.88
CA ALA A 437 43.06 6.19 29.60
C ALA A 437 42.36 6.76 28.35
N LEU A 438 41.85 7.97 28.49
CA LEU A 438 41.31 8.85 27.44
C LEU A 438 42.45 9.59 26.73
N VAL A 439 42.46 9.51 25.39
CA VAL A 439 42.83 10.66 24.55
C VAL A 439 41.53 11.24 24.02
N SER A 440 41.32 12.48 24.41
CA SER A 440 40.18 13.36 24.23
C SER A 440 39.79 13.58 22.77
N GLY A 441 38.50 13.40 22.51
CA GLY A 441 37.80 13.87 21.31
C GLY A 441 36.31 13.57 21.42
N GLU A 442 35.60 14.32 22.26
CA GLU A 442 34.13 14.44 22.19
C GLU A 442 33.76 14.93 20.78
N GLN A 443 33.31 14.04 19.90
CA GLN A 443 32.59 14.41 18.69
C GLN A 443 31.57 13.34 18.29
N ASP A 444 30.31 13.65 18.62
CA ASP A 444 29.06 13.38 17.90
C ASP A 444 28.86 11.99 17.24
N SER A 445 27.83 11.26 17.64
CA SER A 445 27.32 10.10 16.87
C SER A 445 26.84 10.47 15.46
N LYS A 446 26.53 11.76 15.24
CA LYS A 446 26.31 12.33 13.91
C LYS A 446 27.57 12.20 13.03
N LYS A 447 28.75 12.27 13.65
CA LYS A 447 30.05 12.16 13.00
C LYS A 447 30.33 10.77 12.47
N GLU A 448 29.86 9.68 13.08
CA GLU A 448 30.08 8.32 12.53
C GLU A 448 29.24 8.06 11.27
N GLU A 449 27.95 8.41 11.28
CA GLU A 449 27.08 8.32 10.09
C GLU A 449 27.56 9.30 9.00
N ASP A 450 27.94 10.54 9.37
CA ASP A 450 28.54 11.52 8.45
C ASP A 450 29.89 11.03 7.89
N THR A 451 30.68 10.27 8.68
CA THR A 451 31.94 9.67 8.23
C THR A 451 31.70 8.51 7.27
N LEU A 452 30.70 7.65 7.54
CA LEU A 452 30.32 6.59 6.60
C LEU A 452 29.83 7.19 5.28
N GLU A 453 28.96 8.19 5.32
CA GLU A 453 28.50 8.90 4.11
C GLU A 453 29.68 9.53 3.35
N ALA A 454 30.65 10.14 4.02
CA ALA A 454 31.84 10.66 3.37
C ALA A 454 32.65 9.55 2.65
N LEU A 455 32.83 8.40 3.29
CA LEU A 455 33.53 7.25 2.69
C LEU A 455 32.77 6.63 1.52
N LEU A 456 31.44 6.61 1.58
CA LEU A 456 30.60 6.11 0.48
C LEU A 456 30.61 7.04 -0.73
N ASN A 457 30.63 8.35 -0.49
CA ASN A 457 30.59 9.36 -1.54
C ASN A 457 31.97 9.69 -2.14
N ASP A 458 33.08 9.32 -1.51
CA ASP A 458 34.42 9.49 -2.08
C ASP A 458 34.57 8.69 -3.38
N GLU A 459 34.84 9.38 -4.49
CA GLU A 459 35.02 8.77 -5.80
C GLU A 459 36.29 7.93 -5.90
N ASN A 460 37.29 8.19 -5.06
CA ASN A 460 38.54 7.41 -5.02
C ASN A 460 38.34 6.03 -4.37
N ASN A 461 37.28 5.85 -3.58
CA ASN A 461 36.98 4.58 -2.97
C ASN A 461 36.38 3.62 -4.00
N ASP A 462 36.94 2.42 -4.11
CA ASP A 462 36.37 1.35 -4.89
C ASP A 462 35.19 0.69 -4.17
N PHE A 463 34.55 -0.29 -4.82
CA PHE A 463 33.43 -1.01 -4.23
C PHE A 463 33.81 -1.76 -2.94
N ALA A 464 34.99 -2.38 -2.89
CA ALA A 464 35.42 -3.17 -1.75
C ALA A 464 35.65 -2.27 -0.52
N GLN A 465 36.30 -1.12 -0.72
CA GLN A 465 36.51 -0.12 0.32
C GLN A 465 35.18 0.40 0.88
N ARG A 466 34.22 0.74 0.00
CA ARG A 466 32.86 1.14 0.41
C ARG A 466 32.14 0.04 1.18
N TYR A 467 32.19 -1.20 0.69
CA TYR A 467 31.58 -2.35 1.35
C TYR A 467 32.14 -2.56 2.77
N TYR A 468 33.47 -2.56 2.93
CA TYR A 468 34.08 -2.73 4.24
C TYR A 468 33.84 -1.55 5.19
N ALA A 469 33.71 -0.32 4.67
CA ALA A 469 33.28 0.82 5.48
C ALA A 469 31.89 0.59 6.08
N VAL A 470 30.94 0.09 5.27
CA VAL A 470 29.58 -0.24 5.75
C VAL A 470 29.62 -1.42 6.72
N ARG A 471 30.42 -2.45 6.46
CA ARG A 471 30.60 -3.59 7.39
C ARG A 471 31.11 -3.14 8.75
N ASN A 472 32.10 -2.25 8.78
CA ASN A 472 32.63 -1.71 10.03
C ASN A 472 31.57 -0.89 10.80
N TYR A 473 30.75 -0.12 10.11
CA TYR A 473 29.62 0.58 10.71
C TYR A 473 28.56 -0.40 11.25
N LEU A 474 28.22 -1.45 10.49
CA LEU A 474 27.31 -2.51 10.94
C LEU A 474 27.82 -3.20 12.22
N ASP A 475 29.14 -3.31 12.39
CA ASP A 475 29.76 -3.89 13.58
C ASP A 475 29.76 -2.96 14.80
N SER A 476 29.56 -1.64 14.61
CA SER A 476 29.38 -0.67 15.71
C SER A 476 27.94 -0.59 16.22
N LEU A 477 26.98 -1.17 15.49
CA LEU A 477 25.56 -1.18 15.86
C LEU A 477 25.31 -1.92 17.18
N ALA A 478 24.23 -1.58 17.88
CA ALA A 478 23.82 -2.16 19.17
C ALA A 478 23.30 -3.60 19.04
N LYS A 479 24.17 -4.48 18.58
CA LYS A 479 23.97 -5.91 18.37
C LYS A 479 25.31 -6.63 18.51
N PRO A 480 25.34 -7.94 18.80
CA PRO A 480 26.57 -8.70 18.67
C PRO A 480 27.10 -8.64 17.21
N VAL A 481 28.41 -8.51 17.05
CA VAL A 481 29.08 -8.48 15.73
C VAL A 481 28.68 -9.71 14.91
N GLY A 482 28.26 -9.49 13.66
CA GLY A 482 27.81 -10.54 12.75
C GLY A 482 26.46 -11.20 13.07
N SER A 483 25.74 -10.78 14.12
CA SER A 483 24.54 -11.50 14.59
C SER A 483 23.36 -11.47 13.63
N LEU A 484 23.33 -10.55 12.65
CA LEU A 484 22.26 -10.47 11.64
C LEU A 484 22.60 -11.24 10.35
N GLY A 485 23.76 -11.92 10.29
CA GLY A 485 24.12 -12.86 9.24
C GLY A 485 24.06 -12.26 7.83
N THR A 486 23.42 -12.97 6.89
CA THR A 486 23.30 -12.58 5.47
C THR A 486 22.71 -11.18 5.26
N LEU A 487 21.86 -10.69 6.17
CA LEU A 487 21.30 -9.34 6.05
C LEU A 487 22.37 -8.25 6.11
N GLU A 488 23.44 -8.47 6.85
CA GLU A 488 24.55 -7.51 6.96
C GLU A 488 25.39 -7.48 5.67
N ASP A 489 25.55 -8.62 4.97
CA ASP A 489 26.20 -8.65 3.66
C ASP A 489 25.35 -7.93 2.62
N TRP A 490 24.05 -8.19 2.61
CA TRP A 490 23.12 -7.50 1.72
C TRP A 490 23.10 -5.99 1.96
N ALA A 491 23.02 -5.55 3.23
CA ALA A 491 23.09 -4.15 3.61
C ALA A 491 24.39 -3.49 3.10
N GLY A 492 25.54 -4.15 3.31
CA GLY A 492 26.84 -3.70 2.84
C GLY A 492 26.90 -3.50 1.32
N ARG A 493 26.42 -4.49 0.55
CA ARG A 493 26.40 -4.44 -0.93
C ARG A 493 25.45 -3.35 -1.44
N LEU A 494 24.26 -3.26 -0.87
CA LEU A 494 23.25 -2.26 -1.23
C LEU A 494 23.78 -0.84 -1.00
N ALA A 495 24.30 -0.56 0.19
CA ALA A 495 24.87 0.74 0.55
C ALA A 495 26.09 1.10 -0.32
N ALA A 496 26.99 0.14 -0.57
CA ALA A 496 28.18 0.37 -1.39
C ALA A 496 27.87 0.64 -2.87
N LEU A 497 26.83 0.00 -3.42
CA LEU A 497 26.38 0.21 -4.80
C LEU A 497 25.59 1.52 -4.95
N GLN A 498 24.68 1.79 -4.02
CA GLN A 498 23.84 2.99 -4.02
C GLN A 498 24.59 4.23 -3.50
N LYS A 499 25.80 4.05 -2.95
CA LYS A 499 26.65 5.09 -2.35
C LYS A 499 25.90 5.92 -1.30
N THR A 500 25.19 5.24 -0.41
CA THR A 500 24.47 5.88 0.69
C THR A 500 24.42 4.96 1.91
N SER A 501 24.49 5.56 3.09
CA SER A 501 24.27 4.89 4.39
C SER A 501 22.81 4.47 4.60
N ARG A 502 21.90 4.96 3.76
CA ARG A 502 20.46 4.67 3.82
C ARG A 502 19.98 4.06 2.50
N PRO A 503 20.51 2.88 2.12
CA PRO A 503 20.09 2.24 0.88
C PRO A 503 18.61 1.89 0.91
N THR A 504 18.01 1.78 -0.26
CA THR A 504 16.58 1.40 -0.38
C THR A 504 16.40 0.26 -1.37
N ALA A 505 15.32 -0.49 -1.21
CA ALA A 505 14.80 -1.46 -2.17
C ALA A 505 13.31 -1.18 -2.43
N HIS A 506 13.00 0.10 -2.71
CA HIS A 506 11.64 0.59 -2.86
C HIS A 506 11.01 0.14 -4.18
N SER A 507 11.80 0.07 -5.25
CA SER A 507 11.35 -0.38 -6.58
C SER A 507 12.18 -1.56 -7.05
N VAL A 508 11.59 -2.75 -6.97
CA VAL A 508 12.17 -4.01 -7.46
C VAL A 508 11.46 -4.39 -8.76
N ALA A 509 12.23 -4.80 -9.77
CA ALA A 509 11.68 -5.40 -10.98
C ALA A 509 12.19 -6.83 -11.16
N CYS A 510 11.30 -7.76 -11.52
CA CYS A 510 11.65 -9.14 -11.86
C CYS A 510 11.48 -9.36 -13.37
N LEU A 511 12.58 -9.71 -14.04
CA LEU A 511 12.61 -9.98 -15.47
C LEU A 511 12.69 -11.49 -15.71
N ILE A 512 11.62 -12.08 -16.21
CA ILE A 512 11.53 -13.50 -16.53
C ILE A 512 11.82 -13.70 -18.02
N PHE A 513 12.92 -14.38 -18.34
CA PHE A 513 13.23 -14.74 -19.73
C PHE A 513 12.75 -16.16 -20.06
N ALA A 514 12.01 -16.31 -21.16
CA ALA A 514 11.43 -17.58 -21.57
C ALA A 514 12.01 -18.09 -22.90
N ALA A 515 12.40 -19.37 -22.93
CA ALA A 515 12.85 -20.03 -24.15
C ALA A 515 12.73 -21.57 -24.08
N ASP A 516 12.53 -22.20 -25.24
CA ASP A 516 12.48 -23.65 -25.38
C ASP A 516 13.85 -24.27 -25.66
N HIS A 517 14.07 -25.49 -25.16
CA HIS A 517 15.33 -26.21 -25.34
C HIS A 517 15.19 -27.40 -26.29
N GLY A 518 16.04 -27.46 -27.32
CA GLY A 518 16.04 -28.58 -28.27
C GLY A 518 16.34 -29.94 -27.63
N VAL A 519 17.10 -29.96 -26.53
CA VAL A 519 17.40 -31.20 -25.77
C VAL A 519 16.17 -31.74 -25.03
N ALA A 520 15.18 -30.90 -24.71
CA ALA A 520 13.97 -31.32 -24.00
C ALA A 520 12.91 -31.96 -24.89
N LYS A 521 12.96 -31.73 -26.20
CA LYS A 521 12.00 -32.32 -27.15
C LYS A 521 11.98 -33.84 -27.04
N ALA A 522 10.85 -34.45 -27.43
CA ALA A 522 10.74 -35.90 -27.48
C ALA A 522 11.82 -36.49 -28.40
N VAL A 523 12.21 -37.75 -28.14
CA VAL A 523 13.22 -38.43 -28.96
C VAL A 523 12.73 -38.56 -30.41
N THR A 524 11.42 -38.75 -30.60
CA THR A 524 10.75 -38.76 -31.93
C THR A 524 10.92 -37.44 -32.69
N ASP A 525 11.04 -36.33 -31.97
CA ASP A 525 11.20 -34.98 -32.53
C ASP A 525 12.67 -34.53 -32.53
N GLY A 526 13.58 -35.48 -32.36
CA GLY A 526 15.03 -35.26 -32.42
C GLY A 526 15.68 -34.72 -31.15
N GLY A 527 14.95 -34.59 -30.03
CA GLY A 527 15.48 -34.23 -28.71
C GLY A 527 15.94 -35.43 -27.89
N MET A 528 16.06 -35.25 -26.56
CA MET A 528 16.48 -36.29 -25.62
C MET A 528 15.43 -36.60 -24.54
N ASN A 529 14.31 -35.87 -24.48
CA ASN A 529 13.29 -35.98 -23.45
C ASN A 529 13.89 -35.94 -22.03
N CYS A 530 14.61 -34.85 -21.71
CA CYS A 530 15.39 -34.72 -20.47
C CYS A 530 14.58 -34.22 -19.25
N SER A 531 13.27 -34.01 -19.39
CA SER A 531 12.37 -33.52 -18.35
C SER A 531 11.21 -34.50 -18.12
N ALA A 532 10.61 -34.45 -16.94
CA ALA A 532 9.37 -35.19 -16.65
C ALA A 532 8.15 -34.58 -17.37
N TYR A 533 8.22 -33.30 -17.74
CA TYR A 533 7.17 -32.58 -18.45
C TYR A 533 7.51 -32.43 -19.94
N PRO A 534 6.51 -32.47 -20.84
CA PRO A 534 6.75 -32.26 -22.27
C PRO A 534 7.16 -30.81 -22.55
N ALA A 535 7.91 -30.60 -23.64
CA ALA A 535 8.43 -29.29 -24.02
C ALA A 535 7.32 -28.22 -24.21
N SER A 536 6.11 -28.64 -24.60
CA SER A 536 4.95 -27.74 -24.74
C SER A 536 4.51 -27.06 -23.44
N VAL A 537 4.97 -27.51 -22.27
CA VAL A 537 4.63 -26.88 -20.98
C VAL A 537 5.25 -25.49 -20.85
N THR A 538 6.39 -25.21 -21.48
CA THR A 538 7.02 -23.88 -21.44
C THR A 538 6.03 -22.78 -21.84
N GLU A 539 5.35 -22.95 -22.98
CA GLU A 539 4.33 -22.03 -23.47
C GLU A 539 3.17 -21.87 -22.47
N LYS A 540 2.73 -22.97 -21.84
CA LYS A 540 1.61 -22.92 -20.88
C LYS A 540 1.96 -22.18 -19.59
N VAL A 541 3.17 -22.32 -19.08
CA VAL A 541 3.64 -21.56 -17.92
C VAL A 541 3.71 -20.07 -18.25
N VAL A 542 4.23 -19.75 -19.43
CA VAL A 542 4.29 -18.38 -19.94
C VAL A 542 2.90 -17.75 -20.08
N ILE A 543 1.93 -18.48 -20.65
CA ILE A 543 0.52 -18.05 -20.68
C ILE A 543 -0.01 -17.85 -19.25
N GLY A 544 0.34 -18.74 -18.33
CA GLY A 544 0.01 -18.60 -16.92
C GLY A 544 0.56 -17.31 -16.30
N LEU A 545 1.80 -16.94 -16.59
CA LEU A 545 2.40 -15.68 -16.14
C LEU A 545 1.69 -14.45 -16.71
N ASP A 546 1.37 -14.46 -18.01
CA ASP A 546 0.65 -13.36 -18.69
C ASP A 546 -0.77 -13.16 -18.13
N ASN A 547 -1.41 -14.24 -17.67
CA ASN A 547 -2.73 -14.20 -17.04
C ASN A 547 -2.68 -14.07 -15.51
N CYS A 548 -1.51 -13.79 -14.93
CA CYS A 548 -1.29 -13.68 -13.48
C CYS A 548 -1.65 -14.95 -12.66
N LEU A 549 -1.59 -16.14 -13.27
CA LEU A 549 -1.93 -17.43 -12.66
C LEU A 549 -0.72 -18.25 -12.19
N ALA A 550 0.49 -17.87 -12.58
CA ALA A 550 1.72 -18.58 -12.22
C ALA A 550 2.27 -18.14 -10.85
N GLY A 551 3.17 -18.95 -10.28
CA GLY A 551 3.69 -18.70 -8.94
C GLY A 551 4.44 -17.37 -8.85
N ALA A 552 5.25 -17.05 -9.86
CA ALA A 552 5.97 -15.78 -9.88
C ALA A 552 5.05 -14.56 -10.02
N SER A 553 3.95 -14.63 -10.80
CA SER A 553 3.01 -13.52 -10.88
C SER A 553 2.30 -13.25 -9.56
N VAL A 554 1.88 -14.30 -8.85
CA VAL A 554 1.24 -14.18 -7.53
C VAL A 554 2.21 -13.60 -6.49
N LEU A 555 3.47 -14.08 -6.47
CA LEU A 555 4.47 -13.59 -5.54
C LEU A 555 4.95 -12.17 -5.86
N ALA A 556 5.01 -11.80 -7.14
CA ALA A 556 5.35 -10.45 -7.56
C ALA A 556 4.27 -9.45 -7.12
N GLU A 557 2.99 -9.79 -7.32
CA GLU A 557 1.86 -9.00 -6.83
C GLU A 557 1.91 -8.84 -5.31
N CYS A 558 2.09 -9.96 -4.57
CA CYS A 558 2.17 -9.95 -3.10
C CYS A 558 3.28 -9.05 -2.55
N ASN A 559 4.41 -8.95 -3.26
CA ASN A 559 5.58 -8.19 -2.81
C ASN A 559 5.71 -6.79 -3.46
N ASN A 560 4.73 -6.38 -4.27
CA ASN A 560 4.75 -5.16 -5.08
C ASN A 560 6.02 -5.06 -5.94
N VAL A 561 6.26 -6.09 -6.75
CA VAL A 561 7.40 -6.20 -7.66
C VAL A 561 6.90 -6.06 -9.09
N ASN A 562 7.57 -5.21 -9.88
CA ASN A 562 7.27 -5.07 -11.30
C ASN A 562 7.70 -6.33 -12.05
N LEU A 563 6.75 -7.13 -12.51
CA LEU A 563 7.03 -8.35 -13.28
C LEU A 563 7.01 -8.06 -14.78
N ARG A 564 8.07 -8.47 -15.50
CA ARG A 564 8.08 -8.50 -16.96
C ARG A 564 8.46 -9.90 -17.43
N VAL A 565 7.75 -10.41 -18.42
CA VAL A 565 8.05 -11.69 -19.05
C VAL A 565 8.51 -11.43 -20.48
N ILE A 566 9.62 -12.04 -20.88
CA ILE A 566 10.30 -11.76 -22.15
C ILE A 566 10.51 -13.06 -22.90
N ASP A 567 9.81 -13.24 -24.02
CA ASP A 567 10.07 -14.35 -24.96
C ASP A 567 11.33 -14.04 -25.77
N VAL A 568 12.39 -14.83 -25.53
CA VAL A 568 13.64 -14.75 -26.29
C VAL A 568 13.87 -16.01 -27.14
N GLY A 569 12.97 -16.99 -27.09
CA GLY A 569 13.25 -18.31 -27.64
C GLY A 569 12.12 -19.35 -27.61
N LEU A 570 10.84 -18.97 -27.52
CA LEU A 570 9.74 -19.95 -27.54
C LEU A 570 9.52 -20.51 -28.95
N ALA A 571 9.31 -21.84 -29.03
CA ALA A 571 9.03 -22.54 -30.27
C ALA A 571 7.63 -22.21 -30.83
N ALA A 572 6.67 -22.01 -29.94
CA ALA A 572 5.33 -21.56 -30.30
C ALA A 572 5.29 -20.05 -30.56
N HIS A 573 4.36 -19.63 -31.42
CA HIS A 573 3.99 -18.23 -31.55
C HIS A 573 2.81 -17.95 -30.62
N HIS A 574 3.03 -17.08 -29.63
CA HIS A 574 2.00 -16.63 -28.72
C HIS A 574 1.72 -15.15 -29.00
N GLU A 575 0.46 -14.79 -29.24
CA GLU A 575 0.03 -13.40 -29.35
C GLU A 575 -0.25 -12.87 -27.93
N TRP A 576 0.50 -11.84 -27.55
CA TRP A 576 0.45 -11.25 -26.22
C TRP A 576 -0.66 -10.20 -26.16
N ALA A 577 -1.47 -10.25 -25.11
CA ALA A 577 -2.62 -9.35 -24.94
C ALA A 577 -2.34 -8.15 -24.00
N GLY A 578 -1.21 -8.15 -23.28
CA GLY A 578 -0.87 -7.11 -22.28
C GLY A 578 0.55 -6.54 -22.39
N ASP A 579 0.83 -5.49 -21.61
CA ASP A 579 2.15 -4.82 -21.53
C ASP A 579 3.24 -5.66 -20.82
N ILE A 580 2.83 -6.76 -20.17
CA ILE A 580 3.69 -7.65 -19.36
C ILE A 580 4.69 -8.38 -20.26
N VAL A 581 4.33 -8.61 -21.53
CA VAL A 581 5.20 -9.26 -22.50
C VAL A 581 5.42 -8.45 -23.74
N ARG A 582 6.67 -8.02 -23.91
CA ARG A 582 7.12 -7.31 -25.10
C ARG A 582 7.87 -8.29 -26.00
N CYS A 583 7.24 -8.63 -27.13
CA CYS A 583 7.90 -9.41 -28.17
C CYS A 583 7.65 -8.74 -29.53
N SER A 584 8.59 -7.92 -29.98
CA SER A 584 8.73 -7.57 -31.40
C SER A 584 10.10 -7.05 -31.84
N GLU A 585 11.15 -7.10 -31.01
CA GLU A 585 12.53 -6.80 -31.47
C GLU A 585 13.57 -7.90 -31.14
N PHE A 586 13.25 -8.93 -30.33
CA PHE A 586 14.25 -9.88 -29.80
C PHE A 586 13.87 -11.37 -29.79
N LYS A 587 12.91 -11.83 -30.60
CA LYS A 587 12.69 -13.28 -30.75
C LYS A 587 13.87 -13.90 -31.53
N VAL A 588 14.87 -14.39 -30.80
CA VAL A 588 16.15 -14.85 -31.36
C VAL A 588 16.03 -16.19 -32.09
N SER A 589 15.16 -17.09 -31.59
CA SER A 589 14.87 -18.37 -32.24
C SER A 589 13.52 -18.96 -31.84
N GLY A 590 13.08 -20.01 -32.56
CA GLY A 590 11.96 -20.88 -32.16
C GLY A 590 12.41 -22.02 -31.25
N GLY A 591 13.19 -21.71 -30.21
CA GLY A 591 13.88 -22.66 -29.34
C GLY A 591 15.32 -22.95 -29.76
N THR A 592 16.13 -23.47 -28.84
CA THR A 592 17.51 -23.89 -29.13
C THR A 592 17.55 -25.20 -29.92
N LYS A 593 18.67 -25.48 -30.58
CA LYS A 593 18.92 -26.80 -31.17
C LYS A 593 19.29 -27.81 -30.09
N ASN A 594 19.12 -29.11 -30.38
CA ASN A 594 19.59 -30.16 -29.47
C ASN A 594 21.12 -30.18 -29.44
N PHE A 595 21.71 -29.75 -28.32
CA PHE A 595 23.15 -29.64 -28.19
C PHE A 595 23.91 -30.97 -28.22
N CYS A 596 23.20 -32.11 -28.12
CA CYS A 596 23.81 -33.44 -28.29
C CYS A 596 24.15 -33.76 -29.76
N LYS A 597 23.64 -32.95 -30.70
CA LYS A 597 23.80 -33.14 -32.15
C LYS A 597 24.52 -31.99 -32.85
N GLY A 598 24.83 -30.91 -32.13
CA GLY A 598 25.40 -29.67 -32.69
C GLY A 598 25.41 -28.56 -31.65
N ASN A 599 25.70 -27.31 -32.05
CA ASN A 599 25.60 -26.16 -31.15
C ASN A 599 24.14 -25.83 -30.84
N ALA A 600 23.83 -25.50 -29.58
CA ALA A 600 22.50 -25.04 -29.14
C ALA A 600 22.08 -23.74 -29.85
N LEU A 601 23.01 -22.80 -29.98
CA LEU A 601 22.83 -21.47 -30.56
C LEU A 601 23.96 -21.15 -31.56
N THR A 602 23.75 -20.20 -32.46
CA THR A 602 24.84 -19.58 -33.23
C THR A 602 25.53 -18.49 -32.41
N SER A 603 26.72 -18.06 -32.81
CA SER A 603 27.41 -16.93 -32.16
C SER A 603 26.58 -15.64 -32.22
N GLU A 604 25.89 -15.41 -33.35
CA GLU A 604 24.99 -14.27 -33.53
C GLU A 604 23.79 -14.34 -32.59
N GLN A 605 23.17 -15.53 -32.46
CA GLN A 605 22.06 -15.72 -31.53
C GLN A 605 22.46 -15.50 -30.07
N VAL A 606 23.65 -15.96 -29.65
CA VAL A 606 24.18 -15.66 -28.31
C VAL A 606 24.31 -14.14 -28.10
N GLY A 607 24.86 -13.42 -29.08
CA GLY A 607 24.98 -11.97 -29.04
C GLY A 607 23.61 -11.27 -28.94
N GLN A 608 22.63 -11.72 -29.72
CA GLN A 608 21.25 -11.19 -29.69
C GLN A 608 20.56 -11.43 -28.35
N CYS A 609 20.70 -12.62 -27.75
CA CYS A 609 20.14 -12.91 -26.43
C CYS A 609 20.76 -12.01 -25.35
N VAL A 610 22.08 -11.88 -25.33
CA VAL A 610 22.80 -11.00 -24.38
C VAL A 610 22.32 -9.56 -24.55
N GLN A 611 22.18 -9.08 -25.79
CA GLN A 611 21.68 -7.74 -26.06
C GLN A 611 20.23 -7.54 -25.62
N ALA A 612 19.37 -8.55 -25.78
CA ALA A 612 17.99 -8.51 -25.30
C ALA A 612 17.94 -8.37 -23.77
N GLY A 613 18.74 -9.15 -23.07
CA GLY A 613 18.90 -9.06 -21.61
C GLY A 613 19.35 -7.69 -21.13
N ARG A 614 20.37 -7.14 -21.79
CA ARG A 614 20.86 -5.78 -21.50
C ARG A 614 19.75 -4.76 -21.69
N LYS A 615 19.14 -4.72 -22.88
CA LYS A 615 18.12 -3.72 -23.21
C LYS A 615 16.91 -3.78 -22.28
N GLU A 616 16.38 -4.96 -21.98
CA GLU A 616 15.21 -5.07 -21.10
C GLU A 616 15.55 -4.72 -19.64
N THR A 617 16.80 -4.93 -19.22
CA THR A 617 17.30 -4.46 -17.93
C THR A 617 17.44 -2.94 -17.89
N SER A 618 18.08 -2.32 -18.90
CA SER A 618 18.15 -0.85 -19.00
C SER A 618 16.74 -0.25 -19.00
N ARG A 619 15.82 -0.87 -19.74
CA ARG A 619 14.44 -0.44 -19.84
C ARG A 619 13.69 -0.55 -18.51
N ALA A 620 13.91 -1.60 -17.73
CA ALA A 620 13.34 -1.71 -16.40
C ALA A 620 13.88 -0.60 -15.48
N ILE A 621 15.19 -0.35 -15.51
CA ILE A 621 15.84 0.71 -14.71
C ILE A 621 15.33 2.09 -15.11
N ASP A 622 15.28 2.39 -16.41
CA ASP A 622 14.98 3.72 -16.94
C ASP A 622 13.47 4.04 -16.91
N GLU A 623 12.60 3.07 -17.26
CA GLU A 623 11.15 3.31 -17.31
C GLU A 623 10.47 3.18 -15.94
N LEU A 624 10.96 2.29 -15.06
CA LEU A 624 10.32 1.99 -13.77
C LEU A 624 11.07 2.60 -12.57
N GLY A 625 12.22 3.25 -12.81
CA GLY A 625 13.08 3.75 -11.75
C GLY A 625 13.54 2.66 -10.78
N CYS A 626 13.64 1.41 -11.24
CA CYS A 626 13.95 0.31 -10.34
C CYS A 626 15.39 0.40 -9.85
N ASN A 627 15.56 0.15 -8.55
CA ASN A 627 16.84 0.25 -7.87
C ASN A 627 17.37 -1.11 -7.40
N VAL A 628 16.62 -2.19 -7.66
CA VAL A 628 17.06 -3.58 -7.59
C VAL A 628 16.41 -4.37 -8.73
N ILE A 629 17.18 -5.24 -9.39
CA ILE A 629 16.69 -6.17 -10.41
C ILE A 629 16.68 -7.59 -9.85
N SER A 630 15.67 -8.36 -10.20
CA SER A 630 15.63 -9.81 -10.04
C SER A 630 15.49 -10.45 -11.41
N PHE A 631 16.02 -11.66 -11.56
CA PHE A 631 15.85 -12.46 -12.77
C PHE A 631 15.11 -13.75 -12.48
N GLY A 632 14.26 -14.12 -13.43
CA GLY A 632 13.61 -15.42 -13.49
C GLY A 632 13.72 -16.03 -14.87
N GLU A 633 13.26 -17.27 -15.00
CA GLU A 633 13.40 -18.05 -16.21
C GLU A 633 12.23 -19.00 -16.39
N VAL A 634 11.92 -19.35 -17.64
CA VAL A 634 10.98 -20.41 -17.99
C VAL A 634 11.52 -21.17 -19.19
N GLY A 635 11.73 -22.48 -19.05
CA GLY A 635 12.24 -23.30 -20.15
C GLY A 635 12.34 -24.77 -19.81
N ILE A 636 11.45 -25.62 -20.35
CA ILE A 636 11.61 -27.06 -20.15
C ILE A 636 12.95 -27.51 -20.75
N GLY A 637 13.82 -28.08 -19.90
CA GLY A 637 15.17 -28.54 -20.26
C GLY A 637 16.32 -27.70 -19.70
N ASN A 638 16.05 -26.49 -19.22
CA ASN A 638 17.07 -25.55 -18.77
C ASN A 638 17.92 -26.02 -17.57
N THR A 639 17.42 -26.91 -16.71
CA THR A 639 18.20 -27.55 -15.64
C THR A 639 19.29 -28.46 -16.19
N THR A 640 19.01 -29.21 -17.27
CA THR A 640 20.02 -30.02 -17.98
C THR A 640 21.05 -29.13 -18.66
N THR A 641 20.58 -28.06 -19.31
CA THR A 641 21.41 -27.03 -19.94
C THR A 641 22.33 -26.35 -18.92
N SER A 642 21.81 -26.00 -17.73
CA SER A 642 22.56 -25.36 -16.65
C SER A 642 23.64 -26.28 -16.10
N ALA A 643 23.33 -27.56 -15.88
CA ALA A 643 24.33 -28.56 -15.48
C ALA A 643 25.45 -28.72 -16.54
N ALA A 644 25.10 -28.69 -17.84
CA ALA A 644 26.09 -28.74 -18.92
C ALA A 644 26.99 -27.50 -18.95
N LEU A 645 26.43 -26.31 -18.74
CA LEU A 645 27.18 -25.05 -18.66
C LEU A 645 28.15 -25.04 -17.47
N ILE A 646 27.70 -25.45 -16.29
CA ILE A 646 28.56 -25.54 -15.10
C ILE A 646 29.67 -26.55 -15.33
N ALA A 647 29.36 -27.74 -15.84
CA ALA A 647 30.36 -28.77 -16.12
C ALA A 647 31.41 -28.27 -17.13
N ALA A 648 30.98 -27.56 -18.19
CA ALA A 648 31.87 -27.04 -19.22
C ALA A 648 32.86 -25.99 -18.70
N LEU A 649 32.48 -25.23 -17.67
CA LEU A 649 33.29 -24.13 -17.13
C LEU A 649 34.10 -24.53 -15.88
N THR A 650 33.58 -25.45 -15.06
CA THR A 650 34.18 -25.83 -13.76
C THR A 650 34.87 -27.20 -13.76
N ASP A 651 34.74 -27.99 -14.84
CA ASP A 651 35.32 -29.33 -14.97
C ASP A 651 34.78 -30.35 -13.94
N LYS A 652 33.62 -30.05 -13.32
CA LYS A 652 32.95 -30.91 -12.36
C LYS A 652 32.19 -32.03 -13.07
N ASP A 653 32.16 -33.23 -12.45
CA ASP A 653 31.44 -34.36 -13.02
C ASP A 653 29.92 -34.06 -13.05
N PRO A 654 29.23 -34.28 -14.18
CA PRO A 654 27.78 -34.10 -14.26
C PRO A 654 26.96 -34.83 -13.17
N VAL A 655 27.48 -35.90 -12.55
CA VAL A 655 26.86 -36.58 -11.40
C VAL A 655 26.69 -35.65 -10.19
N GLU A 656 27.62 -34.72 -9.99
CA GLU A 656 27.58 -33.74 -8.90
C GLU A 656 26.65 -32.55 -9.22
N LEU A 657 26.30 -32.37 -10.50
CA LEU A 657 25.61 -31.18 -11.01
C LEU A 657 24.14 -31.43 -11.30
N CYS A 658 23.81 -32.59 -11.88
CA CYS A 658 22.45 -32.88 -12.31
C CYS A 658 21.53 -33.20 -11.12
N GLY A 659 20.49 -32.39 -10.95
CA GLY A 659 19.32 -32.73 -10.14
C GLY A 659 18.14 -33.18 -11.00
N SER A 660 16.99 -33.36 -10.34
CA SER A 660 15.79 -33.88 -10.99
C SER A 660 15.09 -32.81 -11.84
N GLY A 661 15.35 -31.53 -11.57
CA GLY A 661 14.61 -30.40 -12.13
C GLY A 661 13.13 -30.48 -11.79
N ALA A 662 12.28 -30.13 -12.75
CA ALA A 662 10.83 -30.28 -12.60
C ALA A 662 10.45 -31.76 -12.37
N SER A 663 10.11 -32.08 -11.12
CA SER A 663 9.73 -33.43 -10.67
C SER A 663 8.25 -33.50 -10.33
N THR A 664 7.61 -34.61 -10.69
CA THR A 664 6.23 -34.98 -10.35
C THR A 664 6.08 -35.59 -8.96
N SER A 665 7.19 -35.83 -8.25
CA SER A 665 7.19 -36.36 -6.88
C SER A 665 7.23 -35.25 -5.83
N ARG A 666 6.65 -35.52 -4.65
CA ARG A 666 6.62 -34.56 -3.52
C ARG A 666 8.01 -34.28 -2.97
N ASP A 667 8.85 -35.30 -2.86
CA ASP A 667 10.25 -35.19 -2.43
C ASP A 667 11.15 -34.49 -3.47
N GLY A 668 10.67 -34.34 -4.71
CA GLY A 668 11.38 -33.64 -5.77
C GLY A 668 12.53 -34.43 -6.38
N VAL A 669 12.70 -35.72 -6.05
CA VAL A 669 13.81 -36.55 -6.52
C VAL A 669 13.31 -37.67 -7.43
N ASN A 670 13.86 -37.74 -8.64
CA ASN A 670 13.63 -38.84 -9.58
C ASN A 670 14.98 -39.38 -10.10
N PRO A 671 15.48 -40.48 -9.53
CA PRO A 671 16.79 -41.03 -9.88
C PRO A 671 16.96 -41.36 -11.37
N GLU A 672 15.90 -41.81 -12.04
CA GLU A 672 15.95 -42.16 -13.46
C GLU A 672 16.10 -40.91 -14.34
N VAL A 673 15.39 -39.83 -14.01
CA VAL A 673 15.56 -38.53 -14.69
C VAL A 673 16.96 -37.99 -14.48
N VAL A 674 17.48 -38.06 -13.25
CA VAL A 674 18.86 -37.64 -12.93
C VAL A 674 19.88 -38.44 -13.74
N LYS A 675 19.79 -39.77 -13.73
CA LYS A 675 20.70 -40.66 -14.48
C LYS A 675 20.69 -40.34 -15.97
N LYS A 676 19.50 -40.09 -16.52
CA LYS A 676 19.34 -39.69 -17.92
C LYS A 676 20.00 -38.33 -18.22
N LYS A 677 19.78 -37.32 -17.37
CA LYS A 677 20.41 -36.00 -17.49
C LYS A 677 21.94 -36.10 -17.44
N VAL A 678 22.48 -36.89 -16.51
CA VAL A 678 23.93 -37.14 -16.41
C VAL A 678 24.48 -37.71 -17.72
N SER A 679 23.80 -38.71 -18.33
CA SER A 679 24.22 -39.27 -19.62
C SER A 679 24.23 -38.22 -20.72
N ILE A 680 23.14 -37.45 -20.83
CA ILE A 680 22.97 -36.37 -21.82
C ILE A 680 24.09 -35.34 -21.70
N VAL A 681 24.38 -34.88 -20.48
CA VAL A 681 25.43 -33.88 -20.24
C VAL A 681 26.81 -34.47 -20.58
N LYS A 682 27.11 -35.70 -20.17
CA LYS A 682 28.39 -36.36 -20.51
C LYS A 682 28.58 -36.51 -22.02
N GLU A 683 27.54 -36.92 -22.74
CA GLU A 683 27.58 -37.05 -24.21
C GLU A 683 27.78 -35.70 -24.90
N ALA A 684 27.07 -34.66 -24.47
CA ALA A 684 27.20 -33.31 -25.01
C ALA A 684 28.61 -32.74 -24.80
N LEU A 685 29.16 -32.86 -23.58
CA LEU A 685 30.51 -32.40 -23.25
C LEU A 685 31.59 -33.15 -24.05
N LYS A 686 31.39 -34.46 -24.28
CA LYS A 686 32.28 -35.25 -25.15
C LYS A 686 32.20 -34.78 -26.60
N TYR A 687 30.99 -34.54 -27.12
CA TYR A 687 30.77 -34.09 -28.49
C TYR A 687 31.42 -32.72 -28.77
N HIS A 688 31.23 -31.75 -27.88
CA HIS A 688 31.79 -30.39 -28.03
C HIS A 688 33.26 -30.25 -27.62
N GLY A 689 33.82 -31.27 -26.97
CA GLY A 689 35.14 -31.22 -26.37
C GLY A 689 35.19 -30.23 -25.21
N ALA A 690 34.79 -30.69 -24.01
CA ALA A 690 34.67 -29.89 -22.79
C ALA A 690 35.85 -28.94 -22.53
N PHE A 691 37.08 -29.43 -22.66
CA PHE A 691 38.29 -28.63 -22.47
C PHE A 691 38.33 -27.37 -23.34
N THR A 692 37.73 -27.42 -24.54
CA THR A 692 37.74 -26.30 -25.48
C THR A 692 36.78 -25.17 -25.07
N MET A 693 35.90 -25.39 -24.09
CA MET A 693 34.96 -24.42 -23.54
C MET A 693 35.43 -23.81 -22.21
N LYS A 694 36.42 -24.42 -21.56
CA LYS A 694 36.97 -23.95 -20.27
C LYS A 694 37.49 -22.52 -20.41
N GLY A 695 37.02 -21.63 -19.53
CA GLY A 695 37.35 -20.19 -19.60
C GLY A 695 36.79 -19.46 -20.83
N GLN A 696 35.90 -20.08 -21.63
CA GLN A 696 35.28 -19.49 -22.81
C GLN A 696 33.74 -19.41 -22.63
N PRO A 697 33.23 -18.47 -21.81
CA PRO A 697 31.81 -18.39 -21.47
C PRO A 697 30.88 -18.25 -22.69
N TYR A 698 31.23 -17.42 -23.67
CA TYR A 698 30.44 -17.28 -24.91
C TYR A 698 30.41 -18.56 -25.75
N LYS A 699 31.51 -19.32 -25.76
CA LYS A 699 31.58 -20.60 -26.47
C LYS A 699 30.73 -21.65 -25.75
N ALA A 700 30.76 -21.69 -24.42
CA ALA A 700 29.89 -22.56 -23.64
C ALA A 700 28.40 -22.25 -23.90
N LEU A 701 28.00 -20.97 -23.88
CA LEU A 701 26.62 -20.55 -24.21
C LEU A 701 26.21 -20.97 -25.63
N LYS A 702 27.10 -20.80 -26.61
CA LYS A 702 26.87 -21.23 -28.00
C LYS A 702 26.66 -22.75 -28.10
N SER A 703 27.52 -23.52 -27.45
CA SER A 703 27.57 -24.97 -27.59
C SER A 703 26.44 -25.68 -26.84
N VAL A 704 26.27 -25.38 -25.56
CA VAL A 704 25.36 -26.11 -24.65
C VAL A 704 24.42 -25.20 -23.84
N GLY A 705 24.25 -23.93 -24.25
CA GLY A 705 23.45 -22.95 -23.52
C GLY A 705 21.98 -22.86 -23.87
N GLY A 706 21.29 -21.94 -23.19
CA GLY A 706 19.89 -21.55 -23.39
C GLY A 706 19.79 -20.08 -23.82
N ALA A 707 18.75 -19.75 -24.59
CA ALA A 707 18.53 -18.36 -25.02
C ALA A 707 18.17 -17.46 -23.82
N GLU A 708 17.36 -17.96 -22.90
CA GLU A 708 16.99 -17.32 -21.64
C GLU A 708 18.19 -17.15 -20.70
N ILE A 709 19.07 -18.16 -20.62
CA ILE A 709 20.29 -18.08 -19.80
C ILE A 709 21.23 -16.99 -20.35
N ALA A 710 21.42 -16.94 -21.68
CA ALA A 710 22.22 -15.91 -22.32
C ALA A 710 21.62 -14.50 -22.15
N ALA A 711 20.29 -14.38 -22.12
CA ALA A 711 19.62 -13.12 -21.81
C ALA A 711 19.83 -12.70 -20.35
N ILE A 712 19.69 -13.61 -19.38
CA ILE A 712 19.98 -13.30 -17.97
C ILE A 712 21.43 -12.87 -17.78
N VAL A 713 22.40 -13.51 -18.48
CA VAL A 713 23.80 -13.05 -18.50
C VAL A 713 23.92 -11.59 -18.93
N GLY A 714 23.25 -11.21 -20.02
CA GLY A 714 23.21 -9.83 -20.49
C GLY A 714 22.60 -8.87 -19.48
N GLY A 715 21.49 -9.26 -18.84
CA GLY A 715 20.84 -8.45 -17.83
C GLY A 715 21.70 -8.23 -16.59
N ILE A 716 22.41 -9.26 -16.12
CA ILE A 716 23.33 -9.14 -14.98
C ILE A 716 24.48 -8.19 -15.30
N LEU A 717 25.06 -8.29 -16.51
CA LEU A 717 26.13 -7.40 -16.94
C LEU A 717 25.65 -5.94 -17.01
N GLU A 718 24.45 -5.71 -17.54
CA GLU A 718 23.84 -4.37 -17.59
C GLU A 718 23.60 -3.81 -16.18
N ALA A 719 22.93 -4.56 -15.30
CA ALA A 719 22.68 -4.12 -13.93
C ALA A 719 24.00 -3.80 -13.21
N THR A 720 25.03 -4.62 -13.42
CA THR A 720 26.38 -4.38 -12.88
C THR A 720 26.98 -3.08 -13.39
N GLU A 721 26.94 -2.82 -14.70
CA GLU A 721 27.46 -1.58 -15.31
C GLU A 721 26.70 -0.34 -14.83
N ARG A 722 25.41 -0.50 -14.50
CA ARG A 722 24.53 0.53 -13.96
C ARG A 722 24.60 0.67 -12.44
N ASN A 723 25.45 -0.10 -11.75
CA ASN A 723 25.53 -0.19 -10.28
C ASN A 723 24.20 -0.56 -9.60
N VAL A 724 23.34 -1.32 -10.29
CA VAL A 724 22.06 -1.81 -9.75
C VAL A 724 22.26 -3.20 -9.15
N PRO A 725 21.95 -3.41 -7.86
CA PRO A 725 21.96 -4.72 -7.22
C PRO A 725 21.06 -5.74 -7.94
N VAL A 726 21.47 -6.99 -7.93
CA VAL A 726 20.78 -8.11 -8.56
C VAL A 726 20.45 -9.19 -7.53
N LEU A 727 19.16 -9.42 -7.31
CA LEU A 727 18.64 -10.51 -6.49
C LEU A 727 18.50 -11.77 -7.35
N ILE A 728 19.30 -12.78 -7.03
CA ILE A 728 19.41 -14.02 -7.80
C ILE A 728 18.49 -15.08 -7.20
N ASP A 729 17.63 -15.66 -8.04
CA ASP A 729 16.74 -16.76 -7.69
C ASP A 729 17.49 -18.10 -7.51
N GLY A 730 17.03 -19.18 -8.14
CA GLY A 730 17.56 -20.52 -7.96
C GLY A 730 18.70 -20.87 -8.91
N PHE A 731 18.78 -22.17 -9.21
CA PHE A 731 19.89 -22.80 -9.92
C PHE A 731 20.21 -22.21 -11.30
N ILE A 732 19.20 -21.91 -12.12
CA ILE A 732 19.40 -21.43 -13.49
C ILE A 732 19.92 -19.98 -13.48
N CYS A 733 19.32 -19.10 -12.68
CA CYS A 733 19.80 -17.72 -12.50
C CYS A 733 21.21 -17.67 -11.88
N THR A 734 21.50 -18.58 -10.94
CA THR A 734 22.86 -18.75 -10.39
C THR A 734 23.85 -19.17 -11.48
N THR A 735 23.46 -20.08 -12.37
CA THR A 735 24.30 -20.50 -13.52
C THR A 735 24.59 -19.34 -14.46
N ALA A 736 23.57 -18.54 -14.80
CA ALA A 736 23.74 -17.33 -15.59
C ALA A 736 24.68 -16.32 -14.89
N THR A 737 24.56 -16.19 -13.57
CA THR A 737 25.44 -15.33 -12.76
C THR A 737 26.90 -15.79 -12.82
N MET A 738 27.16 -17.10 -12.72
CA MET A 738 28.50 -17.66 -12.86
C MET A 738 29.11 -17.33 -14.22
N ILE A 739 28.32 -17.46 -15.30
CA ILE A 739 28.76 -17.11 -16.66
C ILE A 739 29.04 -15.61 -16.77
N ALA A 740 28.17 -14.75 -16.22
CA ALA A 740 28.38 -13.32 -16.18
C ALA A 740 29.68 -12.95 -15.44
N CYS A 741 29.99 -13.62 -14.33
CA CYS A 741 31.23 -13.42 -13.56
C CYS A 741 32.47 -13.90 -14.33
N HIS A 742 32.38 -14.98 -15.11
CA HIS A 742 33.47 -15.37 -16.01
C HIS A 742 33.70 -14.36 -17.15
N ILE A 743 32.66 -13.65 -17.60
CA ILE A 743 32.77 -12.60 -18.62
C ILE A 743 33.34 -11.31 -18.00
N ASN A 744 32.78 -10.90 -16.86
CA ASN A 744 33.18 -9.73 -16.11
C ASN A 744 33.16 -10.06 -14.60
N PRO A 745 34.33 -10.23 -13.96
CA PRO A 745 34.41 -10.54 -12.53
C PRO A 745 33.70 -9.53 -11.63
N MET A 746 33.57 -8.26 -12.09
CA MET A 746 32.86 -7.21 -11.36
C MET A 746 31.37 -7.49 -11.21
N ALA A 747 30.78 -8.41 -11.99
CA ALA A 747 29.39 -8.82 -11.83
C ALA A 747 29.08 -9.31 -10.40
N SER A 748 30.04 -10.00 -9.77
CA SER A 748 29.90 -10.54 -8.42
C SER A 748 29.66 -9.48 -7.33
N ARG A 749 29.98 -8.21 -7.58
CA ARG A 749 29.74 -7.11 -6.63
C ARG A 749 28.25 -6.80 -6.46
N ALA A 750 27.46 -7.03 -7.51
CA ALA A 750 26.03 -6.71 -7.54
C ALA A 750 25.14 -7.84 -7.00
N ILE A 751 25.69 -9.01 -6.69
CA ILE A 751 24.91 -10.22 -6.48
C ILE A 751 24.43 -10.37 -5.04
N LEU A 752 23.14 -10.71 -4.90
CA LEU A 752 22.48 -11.10 -3.66
C LEU A 752 21.77 -12.44 -3.89
N PHE A 753 22.17 -13.54 -3.23
CA PHE A 753 21.56 -14.86 -3.45
C PHE A 753 20.30 -15.05 -2.61
N ALA A 754 19.14 -15.21 -3.26
CA ALA A 754 17.86 -15.31 -2.56
C ALA A 754 17.60 -16.70 -1.95
N THR A 755 17.71 -17.77 -2.74
CA THR A 755 17.23 -19.10 -2.33
C THR A 755 18.21 -20.23 -2.62
N GLU A 756 18.30 -21.16 -1.67
CA GLU A 756 18.97 -22.45 -1.83
C GLU A 756 18.03 -23.40 -2.56
N SER A 757 18.33 -23.64 -3.83
CA SER A 757 17.67 -24.59 -4.71
C SER A 757 18.00 -26.02 -4.31
N THR A 758 17.06 -26.93 -4.55
CA THR A 758 17.29 -28.37 -4.39
C THR A 758 18.20 -28.97 -5.47
N GLU A 759 18.60 -28.20 -6.48
CA GLU A 759 19.53 -28.64 -7.53
C GLU A 759 20.99 -28.58 -7.04
N LYS A 760 21.64 -29.74 -7.01
CA LYS A 760 23.00 -29.92 -6.46
C LYS A 760 24.04 -28.97 -7.05
N GLY A 761 23.94 -28.70 -8.35
CA GLY A 761 24.90 -27.85 -9.05
C GLY A 761 24.91 -26.39 -8.59
N GLN A 762 23.88 -25.89 -7.90
CA GLN A 762 23.85 -24.49 -7.47
C GLN A 762 24.99 -24.18 -6.51
N VAL A 763 25.28 -25.09 -5.57
CA VAL A 763 26.36 -24.91 -4.58
C VAL A 763 27.71 -24.73 -5.29
N ILE A 764 27.98 -25.56 -6.30
CA ILE A 764 29.21 -25.48 -7.09
C ILE A 764 29.29 -24.15 -7.86
N ALA A 765 28.17 -23.68 -8.42
CA ALA A 765 28.15 -22.39 -9.12
C ALA A 765 28.39 -21.21 -8.16
N VAL A 766 27.80 -21.22 -6.95
CA VAL A 766 28.06 -20.21 -5.91
C VAL A 766 29.52 -20.21 -5.48
N GLU A 767 30.11 -21.40 -5.24
CA GLU A 767 31.53 -21.54 -4.91
C GLU A 767 32.44 -20.98 -6.01
N GLU A 768 32.12 -21.23 -7.28
CA GLU A 768 32.88 -20.69 -8.40
C GLU A 768 32.79 -19.16 -8.49
N ILE A 769 31.59 -18.59 -8.31
CA ILE A 769 31.39 -17.14 -8.26
C ILE A 769 32.21 -16.54 -7.10
N ALA A 770 32.19 -17.16 -5.93
CA ALA A 770 32.97 -16.70 -4.78
C ALA A 770 34.49 -16.74 -5.05
N LYS A 771 34.99 -17.79 -5.73
CA LYS A 771 36.41 -17.85 -6.15
C LYS A 771 36.75 -16.75 -7.14
N ILE A 772 35.89 -16.48 -8.12
CA ILE A 772 36.09 -15.38 -9.08
C ILE A 772 36.13 -14.04 -8.34
N ALA A 773 35.20 -13.79 -7.41
CA ALA A 773 35.18 -12.56 -6.62
C ALA A 773 36.47 -12.37 -5.82
N LEU A 774 36.84 -13.37 -5.01
CA LEU A 774 38.05 -13.33 -4.17
C LEU A 774 39.33 -13.19 -5.00
N GLY A 775 39.43 -13.93 -6.12
CA GLY A 775 40.57 -13.85 -7.04
C GLY A 775 40.74 -12.48 -7.72
N ASN A 776 39.71 -11.63 -7.68
CA ASN A 776 39.71 -10.28 -8.23
C ASN A 776 39.60 -9.19 -7.14
N GLY A 777 39.88 -9.53 -5.87
CA GLY A 777 39.93 -8.57 -4.77
C GLY A 777 38.55 -8.04 -4.33
N LEU A 778 37.47 -8.71 -4.71
CA LEU A 778 36.12 -8.32 -4.30
C LEU A 778 35.72 -8.98 -2.96
N PRO A 779 34.77 -8.36 -2.22
CA PRO A 779 34.27 -8.92 -0.96
C PRO A 779 33.68 -10.34 -1.13
N PRO A 780 33.79 -11.19 -0.10
CA PRO A 780 33.19 -12.51 -0.10
C PRO A 780 31.66 -12.42 -0.28
N LEU A 781 31.09 -13.43 -0.94
CA LEU A 781 29.64 -13.56 -1.12
C LEU A 781 29.07 -14.47 -0.04
N GLU A 782 28.04 -14.01 0.66
CA GLU A 782 27.24 -14.89 1.50
C GLU A 782 26.39 -15.84 0.65
N GLY A 783 26.13 -17.02 1.20
CA GLY A 783 25.27 -18.02 0.56
C GLY A 783 23.81 -17.57 0.45
N PRO A 784 22.94 -18.39 -0.17
CA PRO A 784 21.54 -18.04 -0.32
C PRO A 784 20.81 -17.82 1.00
N ALA A 785 20.00 -16.76 1.09
CA ALA A 785 19.31 -16.36 2.31
C ALA A 785 18.19 -17.33 2.76
N LEU A 786 17.52 -17.99 1.82
CA LEU A 786 16.36 -18.85 2.08
C LEU A 786 16.67 -20.33 1.91
N ARG A 787 16.36 -21.14 2.93
CA ARG A 787 16.40 -22.62 2.87
C ARG A 787 15.01 -23.23 2.89
N MET A 788 14.24 -22.94 1.84
CA MET A 788 12.82 -23.33 1.74
C MET A 788 12.56 -24.56 0.86
N LYS A 789 13.63 -25.19 0.33
CA LYS A 789 13.53 -26.29 -0.64
C LYS A 789 12.74 -25.88 -1.91
N LEU A 790 12.87 -24.62 -2.31
CA LEU A 790 12.22 -24.10 -3.52
C LEU A 790 12.89 -24.67 -4.77
N ARG A 791 12.06 -25.04 -5.75
CA ARG A 791 12.49 -25.67 -7.01
C ARG A 791 11.56 -25.38 -8.19
N MET A 792 10.80 -24.29 -8.07
CA MET A 792 9.85 -23.86 -9.10
C MET A 792 10.56 -23.12 -10.24
N GLY A 793 11.52 -22.24 -9.90
CA GLY A 793 12.12 -21.32 -10.87
C GLY A 793 11.28 -20.05 -10.99
N GLU A 794 11.24 -19.47 -12.19
CA GLU A 794 10.43 -18.29 -12.53
C GLU A 794 10.78 -17.00 -11.73
N GLY A 795 11.84 -17.00 -10.90
CA GLY A 795 12.14 -15.89 -9.99
C GLY A 795 11.42 -15.99 -8.63
N THR A 796 10.70 -17.09 -8.35
CA THR A 796 9.86 -17.23 -7.16
C THR A 796 10.60 -17.11 -5.83
N GLY A 797 11.82 -17.64 -5.73
CA GLY A 797 12.65 -17.50 -4.54
C GLY A 797 13.18 -16.08 -4.34
N ALA A 798 13.58 -15.41 -5.41
CA ALA A 798 13.93 -13.99 -5.38
C ALA A 798 12.75 -13.12 -4.95
N LEU A 799 11.57 -13.33 -5.54
CA LEU A 799 10.34 -12.62 -5.15
C LEU A 799 9.98 -12.85 -3.68
N THR A 800 10.13 -14.09 -3.18
CA THR A 800 9.91 -14.42 -1.77
C THR A 800 10.90 -13.72 -0.83
N ALA A 801 12.11 -13.41 -1.30
CA ALA A 801 13.16 -12.78 -0.51
C ALA A 801 13.10 -11.25 -0.47
N VAL A 802 12.21 -10.60 -1.24
CA VAL A 802 12.09 -9.13 -1.28
C VAL A 802 11.84 -8.50 0.10
N PRO A 803 11.01 -9.07 1.00
CA PRO A 803 10.88 -8.52 2.36
C PRO A 803 12.19 -8.56 3.16
N LEU A 804 13.01 -9.60 2.98
CA LEU A 804 14.32 -9.70 3.62
C LEU A 804 15.30 -8.67 3.03
N LEU A 805 15.22 -8.43 1.72
CA LEU A 805 16.00 -7.40 1.04
C LEU A 805 15.68 -6.01 1.60
N ARG A 806 14.39 -5.69 1.77
CA ARG A 806 13.95 -4.43 2.40
C ARG A 806 14.39 -4.34 3.87
N SER A 807 14.40 -5.48 4.58
CA SER A 807 14.92 -5.54 5.96
C SER A 807 16.42 -5.27 6.04
N ALA A 808 17.20 -5.76 5.07
CA ALA A 808 18.64 -5.46 4.98
C ALA A 808 18.91 -3.97 4.81
N CYS A 809 18.10 -3.25 4.02
CA CYS A 809 18.16 -1.79 3.94
C CYS A 809 17.89 -1.12 5.30
N ALA A 810 16.85 -1.57 6.01
CA ALA A 810 16.40 -0.95 7.26
C ALA A 810 17.36 -1.17 8.45
N ILE A 811 18.18 -2.24 8.43
CA ILE A 811 19.10 -2.57 9.53
C ILE A 811 20.15 -1.48 9.78
N LEU A 812 20.52 -0.70 8.76
CA LEU A 812 21.47 0.41 8.91
C LEU A 812 20.93 1.56 9.79
N SER A 813 19.63 1.55 10.10
CA SER A 813 18.98 2.50 11.01
C SER A 813 19.00 2.07 12.49
N VAL A 814 19.54 0.88 12.82
CA VAL A 814 19.74 0.48 14.23
C VAL A 814 20.75 1.42 14.87
N GLY A 815 20.53 1.83 16.12
CA GLY A 815 21.48 2.70 16.83
C GLY A 815 22.80 1.99 17.13
N THR A 816 23.89 2.74 17.29
CA THR A 816 25.19 2.22 17.71
C THR A 816 25.15 1.70 19.14
N LEU A 817 26.05 0.77 19.49
CA LEU A 817 26.17 0.26 20.85
C LEU A 817 26.45 1.40 21.84
N GLU A 818 27.28 2.36 21.43
CA GLU A 818 27.53 3.59 22.21
C GLU A 818 26.25 4.39 22.44
N GLN A 819 25.42 4.59 21.40
CA GLN A 819 24.13 5.27 21.54
C GLN A 819 23.23 4.55 22.56
N VAL A 820 23.13 3.23 22.48
CA VAL A 820 22.27 2.44 23.40
C VAL A 820 22.82 2.44 24.82
N LEU A 821 24.13 2.32 25.01
CA LEU A 821 24.76 2.39 26.33
C LEU A 821 24.70 3.80 26.95
N SER A 822 24.55 4.83 26.13
CA SER A 822 24.36 6.21 26.58
C SER A 822 22.93 6.53 27.06
N LEU A 823 21.98 5.59 26.91
CA LEU A 823 20.61 5.74 27.40
C LEU A 823 20.55 5.57 28.92
N GLU A 824 20.02 6.55 29.64
CA GLU A 824 19.84 6.45 31.09
C GLU A 824 18.60 5.62 31.47
N PRO A 825 18.69 4.72 32.47
CA PRO A 825 17.57 3.89 32.91
C PRO A 825 16.66 4.67 33.87
N ASN A 826 15.67 5.40 33.33
CA ASN A 826 14.31 5.65 33.88
C ASN A 826 13.58 6.79 33.14
N GLU A 827 12.70 6.44 32.21
CA GLU A 827 11.29 6.86 32.12
C GLU A 827 10.63 6.03 31.01
N PRO A 828 9.35 5.63 31.14
CA PRO A 828 8.78 4.52 30.37
C PRO A 828 8.70 4.86 28.89
N SER A 829 9.65 4.31 28.14
CA SER A 829 9.68 4.23 26.70
C SER A 829 8.82 3.06 26.22
N CYS A 830 7.57 3.32 25.84
CA CYS A 830 6.77 2.48 24.95
C CYS A 830 5.83 3.35 24.13
#